data_AF-A0A2M7BWE5-F1
#
_entry.id   AF-A0A2M7BWE5-F1
#
_cell.length_a   1.000
_cell.length_b   1.000
_cell.length_c   1.000
_cell.angle_alpha   90.00
_cell.angle_beta   90.00
_cell.angle_gamma   90.00
#
_symmetry.space_group_name_H-M   'P 1'
#
loop_
_entity.id
_entity.type
_entity.pdbx_description
1 polymer ?
#
loop_
_entity_poly.entity_id
_entity_poly.type
_entity_poly.pdbx_seq_one_letter_code
_entity_poly.pdbx_strand_id
1 'polypeptide(L)'
;MKIVWKSLLFILIFVFLFSSPVDAQWNVWNTPAAYWDFEGASGQTSIKDRAGSNDIFLTATSGTPTGIQSVGKVGKDAQFNGTTDYGYAEDSATLSQTASFSVEAWVKFDTISSTNGVIQTVLAKWDETTNIRTYRLIIQTDTTGRAYSQFQISTDGTVGNIKTATGKTQIVAGQWYLLTGYFNATSPGTIYIYVNGVSDGTTSSVGTSIPDTTAKFYLGATKTGASTYTNFLDGSVDEMRLFSGTRTQGSIAYSMERGKPVINMTFDDGSGLQAIDHSPETNRGALINFPTDNSEWIEGINKTYALQFDGSSNYVDLGNKPKLQLGGAMTISTWINPTDLSSDYTIVSQPNTNGYTFKITTAGEMTFGALGGTTVTTSGAGITAGAWQYVTLSYDGSNATFYKDGRLISSPALTLWSVTDGAIFVGKAGSTPQYFKGKIDELMIYPYNRTAFEVYIDRNKGLVNFGNEKSLQPHNAQIACPKGFIHVPGDPLYGTSDFCVMKYEAKCALTSDPTTGIQPAHADACSGESGGDYYGTYKNSGAGCACSSANSKQIVSVASGFPIAYITQDDGTVNDSKSYCETNGWHLITNAEWMTIARNVERQGANWCDLNGANCGFSPGQSSKYLAAGHNDNVNDPAAGGDGNSAIIASTNDSYACYGTDTGATTCTNAGNQQKRTHALANGEVIWDLAGNVWEWTDNTVLRKDEPECQGEGCVVNWQWSDFAVGSLTSYLLDNGQGASMGYDVIRPSNSSWNANQRVGRIYHYSNPSDTDTTVYAFLRGAPWNYGSYAGVFALTLYLTPGYSGSKSIGFRCAVPVNK
;
A
#
# COMPACT_ATOMS: atom_id res chain seq x y z
N MET A 1 -33.52 32.83 -65.68
CA MET A 1 -33.18 31.52 -66.28
C MET A 1 -32.21 30.81 -65.34
N LYS A 2 -32.38 29.49 -65.11
CA LYS A 2 -31.53 28.49 -64.40
C LYS A 2 -30.01 28.81 -64.32
N ILE A 3 -29.17 28.40 -63.35
CA ILE A 3 -29.10 27.45 -62.18
C ILE A 3 -27.81 27.89 -61.40
N VAL A 4 -27.61 27.88 -60.05
CA VAL A 4 -27.51 26.83 -58.99
C VAL A 4 -27.81 27.50 -57.62
N TRP A 5 -28.23 26.77 -56.56
CA TRP A 5 -28.58 27.37 -55.26
C TRP A 5 -28.11 26.60 -54.01
N LYS A 6 -27.60 27.37 -53.02
CA LYS A 6 -27.58 27.15 -51.54
C LYS A 6 -26.80 25.93 -50.97
N SER A 7 -26.05 26.05 -49.87
CA SER A 7 -26.49 26.62 -48.58
C SER A 7 -25.37 27.24 -47.73
N LEU A 8 -25.69 28.32 -47.02
CA LEU A 8 -24.94 28.85 -45.87
C LEU A 8 -25.92 29.59 -44.95
N LEU A 9 -25.74 29.45 -43.63
CA LEU A 9 -26.46 30.12 -42.53
C LEU A 9 -27.97 29.79 -42.35
N PHE A 10 -28.33 29.19 -41.20
CA PHE A 10 -29.37 29.71 -40.28
C PHE A 10 -29.27 29.05 -38.89
N ILE A 11 -30.00 29.60 -37.92
CA ILE A 11 -29.84 29.46 -36.46
C ILE A 11 -30.96 28.57 -35.86
N LEU A 12 -30.71 27.97 -34.68
CA LEU A 12 -31.62 27.70 -33.52
C LEU A 12 -31.68 26.25 -32.97
N ILE A 13 -31.55 26.18 -31.62
CA ILE A 13 -32.11 25.22 -30.65
C ILE A 13 -31.61 23.77 -30.69
N PHE A 14 -30.71 23.43 -29.76
CA PHE A 14 -31.05 22.54 -28.62
C PHE A 14 -30.03 22.72 -27.48
N VAL A 15 -30.22 23.78 -26.68
CA VAL A 15 -29.53 23.96 -25.40
C VAL A 15 -30.59 24.33 -24.37
N PHE A 16 -31.00 23.36 -23.55
CA PHE A 16 -31.76 23.61 -22.34
C PHE A 16 -31.29 22.65 -21.23
N LEU A 17 -30.84 23.25 -20.13
CA LEU A 17 -30.89 22.70 -18.77
C LEU A 17 -30.13 21.39 -18.52
N PHE A 18 -28.80 21.49 -18.49
CA PHE A 18 -28.11 20.94 -17.31
C PHE A 18 -28.12 22.02 -16.24
N SER A 19 -28.86 21.76 -15.15
CA SER A 19 -28.63 22.43 -13.88
C SER A 19 -27.17 22.29 -13.48
N SER A 20 -26.62 23.33 -12.84
CA SER A 20 -25.32 23.42 -12.18
C SER A 20 -24.60 22.08 -11.95
N PRO A 21 -23.31 21.95 -12.31
CA PRO A 21 -22.53 20.81 -11.83
C PRO A 21 -22.58 20.84 -10.31
N VAL A 22 -23.24 19.84 -9.73
CA VAL A 22 -22.91 19.42 -8.38
C VAL A 22 -21.50 18.87 -8.53
N ASP A 23 -20.53 19.52 -7.90
CA ASP A 23 -19.18 18.96 -7.79
C ASP A 23 -19.29 17.65 -7.02
N ALA A 24 -19.44 16.55 -7.75
CA ALA A 24 -19.29 15.22 -7.21
C ALA A 24 -17.84 15.14 -6.73
N GLN A 25 -17.64 15.23 -5.42
CA GLN A 25 -16.31 15.17 -4.82
C GLN A 25 -15.72 13.79 -5.13
N TRP A 26 -14.83 13.73 -6.12
CA TRP A 26 -14.17 12.51 -6.61
C TRP A 26 -13.09 12.00 -5.63
N ASN A 27 -13.39 11.99 -4.33
CA ASN A 27 -12.48 11.53 -3.30
C ASN A 27 -13.19 10.51 -2.41
N VAL A 28 -12.88 9.23 -2.64
CA VAL A 28 -13.23 8.13 -1.72
C VAL A 28 -12.40 8.24 -0.42
N TRP A 29 -11.31 9.02 -0.49
CA TRP A 29 -10.33 9.26 0.56
C TRP A 29 -10.62 10.56 1.31
N ASN A 30 -11.32 10.44 2.44
CA ASN A 30 -11.30 11.51 3.45
C ASN A 30 -10.05 11.31 4.31
N THR A 31 -9.25 12.36 4.51
CA THR A 31 -8.21 12.34 5.55
C THR A 31 -8.87 12.41 6.93
N PRO A 32 -8.47 11.58 7.90
CA PRO A 32 -8.94 11.72 9.28
C PRO A 32 -8.47 13.06 9.87
N ALA A 33 -9.27 13.63 10.77
CA ALA A 33 -8.93 14.81 11.54
C ALA A 33 -8.16 14.47 12.83
N ALA A 34 -8.29 13.23 13.32
CA ALA A 34 -7.40 12.62 14.32
C ALA A 34 -7.25 11.12 13.99
N TYR A 35 -6.05 10.57 14.14
CA TYR A 35 -5.76 9.16 13.82
C TYR A 35 -4.70 8.59 14.76
N TRP A 36 -5.01 7.48 15.43
CA TRP A 36 -4.09 6.77 16.31
C TRP A 36 -3.90 5.35 15.79
N ASP A 37 -2.64 5.00 15.49
CA ASP A 37 -2.23 3.72 14.88
C ASP A 37 -1.61 2.74 15.89
N PHE A 38 -1.42 3.14 17.15
CA PHE A 38 -0.93 2.30 18.24
C PHE A 38 0.45 1.62 18.01
N GLU A 39 1.21 2.01 16.98
CA GLU A 39 2.50 1.44 16.57
C GLU A 39 3.71 1.74 17.49
N GLY A 40 3.48 2.06 18.77
CA GLY A 40 4.51 2.37 19.76
C GLY A 40 5.37 1.17 20.19
N ALA A 41 6.30 1.39 21.12
CA ALA A 41 7.00 0.30 21.79
C ALA A 41 6.03 -0.48 22.71
N SER A 42 6.28 -1.77 22.94
CA SER A 42 5.45 -2.53 23.88
C SER A 42 5.59 -1.96 25.30
N GLY A 43 4.47 -1.83 26.02
CA GLY A 43 4.37 -1.13 27.31
C GLY A 43 4.34 0.40 27.21
N GLN A 44 4.44 0.99 26.01
CA GLN A 44 4.32 2.44 25.84
C GLN A 44 2.88 2.90 26.14
N THR A 45 2.78 4.03 26.83
CA THR A 45 1.49 4.61 27.29
C THR A 45 1.11 5.91 26.58
N SER A 46 2.00 6.51 25.79
CA SER A 46 1.67 7.68 24.95
C SER A 46 1.46 7.23 23.50
N ILE A 47 0.29 7.51 22.93
CA ILE A 47 -0.08 7.16 21.56
C ILE A 47 -0.23 8.45 20.75
N LYS A 48 0.57 8.59 19.70
CA LYS A 48 0.60 9.81 18.90
C LYS A 48 -0.59 9.92 17.95
N ASP A 49 -1.19 11.11 17.87
CA ASP A 49 -2.11 11.49 16.80
C ASP A 49 -1.31 11.72 15.50
N ARG A 50 -1.45 10.80 14.55
CA ARG A 50 -0.78 10.81 13.24
C ARG A 50 -1.35 11.85 12.28
N ALA A 51 -2.55 12.37 12.55
CA ALA A 51 -3.19 13.41 11.73
C ALA A 51 -3.05 14.82 12.33
N GLY A 52 -2.56 14.95 13.57
CA GLY A 52 -2.55 16.21 14.30
C GLY A 52 -1.67 16.20 15.54
N SER A 53 -2.28 16.50 16.69
CA SER A 53 -1.60 16.69 17.98
C SER A 53 -2.45 16.27 19.18
N ASN A 54 -3.50 15.47 18.95
CA ASN A 54 -4.43 15.02 19.98
C ASN A 54 -3.96 13.70 20.60
N ASP A 55 -2.72 13.67 21.09
CA ASP A 55 -2.10 12.45 21.62
C ASP A 55 -2.91 11.84 22.79
N ILE A 56 -3.01 10.51 22.82
CA ILE A 56 -3.73 9.77 23.87
C ILE A 56 -2.74 9.21 24.89
N PHE A 57 -3.06 9.41 26.16
CA PHE A 57 -2.29 8.91 27.30
C PHE A 57 -3.06 7.77 27.98
N LEU A 58 -2.53 6.55 27.90
CA LEU A 58 -2.98 5.37 28.62
C LEU A 58 -2.59 5.46 30.10
N THR A 59 -3.52 5.10 30.96
CA THR A 59 -3.44 5.23 32.42
C THR A 59 -4.37 4.20 33.08
N ALA A 60 -4.30 4.07 34.40
CA ALA A 60 -5.15 3.16 35.17
C ALA A 60 -5.70 3.86 36.41
N THR A 61 -6.91 3.50 36.83
CA THR A 61 -7.48 3.98 38.12
C THR A 61 -6.71 3.44 39.33
N SER A 62 -6.01 2.32 39.18
CA SER A 62 -5.06 1.76 40.14
C SER A 62 -4.08 0.82 39.43
N GLY A 63 -2.81 0.82 39.83
CA GLY A 63 -1.77 0.01 39.20
C GLY A 63 -1.13 0.70 37.99
N THR A 64 -0.49 -0.10 37.13
CA THR A 64 0.13 0.36 35.87
C THR A 64 -0.76 -0.10 34.72
N PRO A 65 -1.10 0.76 33.74
CA PRO A 65 -1.85 0.33 32.56
C PRO A 65 -1.10 -0.72 31.74
N THR A 66 -1.84 -1.60 31.07
CA THR A 66 -1.29 -2.66 30.22
C THR A 66 -0.49 -2.09 29.03
N GLY A 67 -0.91 -0.94 28.49
CA GLY A 67 -0.17 -0.22 27.45
C GLY A 67 -0.28 -0.84 26.06
N ILE A 68 0.61 -0.42 25.16
CA ILE A 68 0.73 -0.99 23.80
C ILE A 68 1.28 -2.43 23.86
N GLN A 69 0.68 -3.33 23.09
CA GLN A 69 1.07 -4.74 22.98
C GLN A 69 1.64 -5.06 21.59
N SER A 70 1.92 -6.33 21.31
CA SER A 70 2.74 -6.74 20.16
C SER A 70 1.96 -7.27 18.95
N VAL A 71 0.64 -7.42 19.04
CA VAL A 71 -0.20 -8.03 17.98
C VAL A 71 -1.59 -7.38 17.91
N GLY A 72 -1.71 -6.33 17.09
CA GLY A 72 -2.99 -5.69 16.75
C GLY A 72 -3.76 -6.37 15.62
N LYS A 73 -4.77 -5.68 15.09
CA LYS A 73 -5.42 -6.01 13.79
C LYS A 73 -4.52 -5.58 12.64
N VAL A 74 -3.79 -4.48 12.79
CA VAL A 74 -2.68 -4.03 11.94
C VAL A 74 -1.52 -3.70 12.86
N GLY A 75 -0.40 -4.41 12.75
CA GLY A 75 0.78 -4.17 13.59
C GLY A 75 0.52 -4.36 15.09
N LYS A 76 0.25 -3.29 15.85
CA LYS A 76 0.11 -3.29 17.32
C LYS A 76 -1.18 -2.64 17.81
N ASP A 77 -1.57 -3.00 19.03
CA ASP A 77 -2.77 -2.55 19.72
C ASP A 77 -2.48 -1.91 21.07
N ALA A 78 -3.44 -1.14 21.60
CA ALA A 78 -3.53 -0.87 23.04
C ALA A 78 -4.47 -1.86 23.71
N GLN A 79 -4.04 -2.51 24.79
CA GLN A 79 -4.86 -3.48 25.52
C GLN A 79 -5.38 -2.91 26.85
N PHE A 80 -6.59 -3.31 27.22
CA PHE A 80 -7.35 -2.85 28.37
C PHE A 80 -7.89 -4.06 29.15
N ASN A 81 -7.87 -3.99 30.48
CA ASN A 81 -8.03 -5.14 31.38
C ASN A 81 -9.43 -5.28 32.01
N GLY A 82 -10.45 -4.62 31.46
CA GLY A 82 -11.84 -4.69 31.92
C GLY A 82 -12.14 -4.07 33.28
N THR A 83 -11.15 -3.50 33.99
CA THR A 83 -11.30 -3.16 35.42
C THR A 83 -10.66 -1.84 35.85
N THR A 84 -9.51 -1.46 35.30
CA THR A 84 -8.78 -0.25 35.71
C THR A 84 -8.29 0.62 34.56
N ASP A 85 -8.00 0.01 33.42
CA ASP A 85 -7.21 0.64 32.35
C ASP A 85 -8.09 1.50 31.44
N TYR A 86 -7.61 2.69 31.11
CA TYR A 86 -8.26 3.61 30.18
C TYR A 86 -7.24 4.56 29.53
N GLY A 87 -7.62 5.18 28.41
CA GLY A 87 -6.86 6.26 27.78
C GLY A 87 -7.60 7.59 27.87
N TYR A 88 -6.89 8.70 27.76
CA TYR A 88 -7.50 10.01 27.52
C TYR A 88 -6.64 10.91 26.61
N ALA A 89 -7.31 11.78 25.84
CA ALA A 89 -6.72 12.98 25.27
C ALA A 89 -7.38 14.22 25.90
N GLU A 90 -6.66 15.33 25.97
CA GLU A 90 -7.22 16.60 26.44
C GLU A 90 -8.31 17.12 25.47
N ASP A 91 -9.16 18.01 25.98
CA ASP A 91 -10.19 18.64 25.18
C ASP A 91 -9.61 19.51 24.05
N SER A 92 -10.21 19.44 22.86
CA SER A 92 -9.77 20.19 21.67
C SER A 92 -10.91 20.37 20.65
N ALA A 93 -10.82 21.42 19.84
CA ALA A 93 -11.76 21.67 18.74
C ALA A 93 -11.82 20.53 17.70
N THR A 94 -10.74 19.73 17.57
CA THR A 94 -10.71 18.56 16.68
C THR A 94 -11.59 17.43 17.23
N LEU A 95 -11.62 17.25 18.55
CA LEU A 95 -12.43 16.22 19.21
C LEU A 95 -13.86 16.72 19.52
N SER A 96 -14.06 18.03 19.63
CA SER A 96 -15.37 18.69 19.78
C SER A 96 -16.12 18.88 18.45
N GLN A 97 -16.44 17.79 17.76
CA GLN A 97 -17.27 17.84 16.55
C GLN A 97 -18.70 18.30 16.87
N THR A 98 -19.18 19.35 16.19
CA THR A 98 -20.53 19.92 16.36
C THR A 98 -21.46 19.69 15.16
N ALA A 99 -20.89 19.42 13.97
CA ALA A 99 -21.58 19.14 12.71
C ALA A 99 -21.48 17.64 12.36
N SER A 100 -21.63 17.25 11.09
CA SER A 100 -21.43 15.86 10.67
C SER A 100 -20.01 15.39 10.98
N PHE A 101 -19.87 14.17 11.49
CA PHE A 101 -18.58 13.52 11.74
C PHE A 101 -18.75 12.01 11.91
N SER A 102 -17.67 11.24 11.77
CA SER A 102 -17.63 9.83 12.21
C SER A 102 -16.44 9.54 13.11
N VAL A 103 -16.63 8.60 14.03
CA VAL A 103 -15.57 8.02 14.88
C VAL A 103 -15.57 6.50 14.72
N GLU A 104 -14.40 5.90 14.65
CA GLU A 104 -14.23 4.47 14.43
C GLU A 104 -12.98 3.91 15.11
N ALA A 105 -13.01 2.62 15.45
CA ALA A 105 -11.84 1.88 15.89
C ALA A 105 -12.00 0.40 15.54
N TRP A 106 -10.88 -0.28 15.26
CA TRP A 106 -10.84 -1.73 15.36
C TRP A 106 -10.80 -2.11 16.85
N VAL A 107 -11.64 -3.06 17.26
CA VAL A 107 -11.78 -3.51 18.65
C VAL A 107 -11.91 -5.02 18.71
N LYS A 108 -11.20 -5.66 19.63
CA LYS A 108 -11.35 -7.09 19.96
C LYS A 108 -11.57 -7.22 21.45
N PHE A 109 -12.75 -7.68 21.84
CA PHE A 109 -13.11 -7.88 23.24
C PHE A 109 -12.54 -9.22 23.75
N ASP A 110 -11.83 -9.22 24.87
CA ASP A 110 -11.28 -10.45 25.47
C ASP A 110 -12.33 -11.17 26.34
N THR A 111 -13.15 -10.42 27.08
CA THR A 111 -14.37 -10.97 27.68
C THR A 111 -15.59 -10.07 27.43
N ILE A 112 -16.75 -10.71 27.39
CA ILE A 112 -18.06 -10.05 27.28
C ILE A 112 -18.97 -10.67 28.34
N SER A 113 -19.50 -9.85 29.24
CA SER A 113 -20.45 -10.31 30.24
C SER A 113 -21.80 -10.64 29.60
N SER A 114 -22.37 -11.79 29.94
CA SER A 114 -23.76 -12.16 29.60
C SER A 114 -24.80 -11.48 30.49
N THR A 115 -24.38 -10.61 31.42
CA THR A 115 -25.29 -9.91 32.33
C THR A 115 -25.97 -8.74 31.62
N ASN A 116 -27.31 -8.76 31.62
CA ASN A 116 -28.12 -7.69 31.03
C ASN A 116 -27.74 -6.29 31.54
N GLY A 117 -27.60 -5.35 30.62
CA GLY A 117 -27.31 -3.95 30.88
C GLY A 117 -25.83 -3.61 31.05
N VAL A 118 -24.92 -4.58 31.12
CA VAL A 118 -23.47 -4.32 31.18
C VAL A 118 -23.00 -3.59 29.92
N ILE A 119 -22.20 -2.55 30.11
CA ILE A 119 -21.62 -1.70 29.05
C ILE A 119 -20.10 -1.83 29.10
N GLN A 120 -19.47 -1.90 27.92
CA GLN A 120 -18.04 -1.61 27.77
C GLN A 120 -17.86 -0.43 26.79
N THR A 121 -16.95 0.48 27.12
CA THR A 121 -16.74 1.73 26.38
C THR A 121 -15.55 1.59 25.43
N VAL A 122 -15.76 1.77 24.13
CA VAL A 122 -14.64 1.83 23.17
C VAL A 122 -14.00 3.20 23.23
N LEU A 123 -14.77 4.24 22.86
CA LEU A 123 -14.32 5.63 22.87
C LEU A 123 -15.48 6.56 23.26
N ALA A 124 -15.17 7.70 23.89
CA ALA A 124 -16.19 8.58 24.44
C ALA A 124 -15.68 10.01 24.70
N LYS A 125 -16.31 11.02 24.10
CA LYS A 125 -16.24 12.40 24.60
C LYS A 125 -17.47 12.62 25.50
N TRP A 126 -17.37 12.09 26.72
CA TRP A 126 -18.52 11.83 27.57
C TRP A 126 -18.14 11.86 29.06
N ASP A 127 -18.67 12.83 29.79
CA ASP A 127 -18.55 12.90 31.25
C ASP A 127 -19.94 13.05 31.86
N GLU A 128 -20.31 12.08 32.70
CA GLU A 128 -21.63 12.00 33.30
C GLU A 128 -21.77 12.88 34.57
N THR A 129 -20.67 13.39 35.13
CA THR A 129 -20.64 14.13 36.40
C THR A 129 -21.29 15.51 36.34
N THR A 130 -21.05 16.22 35.24
CA THR A 130 -21.45 17.63 35.04
C THR A 130 -22.44 17.78 33.88
N ASN A 131 -22.93 16.66 33.33
CA ASN A 131 -23.79 16.60 32.15
C ASN A 131 -23.16 17.26 30.91
N ILE A 132 -21.92 16.89 30.59
CA ILE A 132 -21.17 17.40 29.43
C ILE A 132 -20.89 16.28 28.42
N ARG A 133 -21.94 15.59 27.98
CA ARG A 133 -21.89 14.49 27.01
C ARG A 133 -21.94 15.01 25.59
N THR A 134 -21.10 14.52 24.67
CA THR A 134 -21.27 14.79 23.23
C THR A 134 -21.52 13.51 22.47
N TYR A 135 -20.58 12.56 22.47
CA TYR A 135 -20.70 11.28 21.78
C TYR A 135 -19.93 10.14 22.47
N ARG A 136 -20.40 8.90 22.28
CA ARG A 136 -19.65 7.68 22.64
C ARG A 136 -20.01 6.49 21.76
N LEU A 137 -19.05 5.57 21.66
CA LEU A 137 -19.16 4.28 20.99
C LEU A 137 -18.95 3.19 22.04
N ILE A 138 -19.93 2.31 22.20
CA ILE A 138 -19.98 1.31 23.27
C ILE A 138 -20.48 -0.04 22.72
N ILE A 139 -20.30 -1.10 23.50
CA ILE A 139 -21.17 -2.29 23.43
C ILE A 139 -22.04 -2.37 24.68
N GLN A 140 -23.23 -2.94 24.54
CA GLN A 140 -24.13 -3.27 25.66
C GLN A 140 -24.67 -4.68 25.50
N THR A 141 -24.89 -5.39 26.61
CA THR A 141 -25.51 -6.72 26.65
C THR A 141 -27.01 -6.63 26.95
N ASP A 142 -27.86 -7.32 26.18
CA ASP A 142 -29.31 -7.41 26.44
C ASP A 142 -29.72 -8.56 27.37
N THR A 143 -31.03 -8.71 27.60
CA THR A 143 -31.64 -9.73 28.47
C THR A 143 -31.43 -11.17 27.99
N THR A 144 -30.97 -11.37 26.74
CA THR A 144 -30.65 -12.69 26.20
C THR A 144 -29.17 -13.05 26.37
N GLY A 145 -28.35 -12.13 26.89
CA GLY A 145 -26.89 -12.28 26.98
C GLY A 145 -26.17 -11.93 25.67
N ARG A 146 -26.86 -11.40 24.67
CA ARG A 146 -26.26 -10.92 23.41
C ARG A 146 -25.68 -9.53 23.61
N ALA A 147 -24.38 -9.37 23.35
CA ALA A 147 -23.76 -8.06 23.25
C ALA A 147 -23.89 -7.48 21.83
N TYR A 148 -24.12 -6.17 21.74
CA TYR A 148 -24.29 -5.44 20.49
C TYR A 148 -23.72 -4.02 20.61
N SER A 149 -23.32 -3.44 19.49
CA SER A 149 -22.76 -2.08 19.45
C SER A 149 -23.83 -1.00 19.55
N GLN A 150 -23.47 0.14 20.13
CA GLN A 150 -24.27 1.37 20.10
C GLN A 150 -23.38 2.57 19.81
N PHE A 151 -23.85 3.44 18.92
CA PHE A 151 -23.34 4.82 18.82
C PHE A 151 -24.35 5.77 19.44
N GLN A 152 -23.89 6.56 20.41
CA GLN A 152 -24.71 7.48 21.18
C GLN A 152 -24.21 8.91 21.03
N ILE A 153 -25.14 9.85 20.87
CA ILE A 153 -24.88 11.29 20.98
C ILE A 153 -25.81 11.91 22.03
N SER A 154 -25.43 13.03 22.64
CA SER A 154 -26.35 13.89 23.39
C SER A 154 -26.46 15.25 22.70
N THR A 155 -27.68 15.75 22.51
CA THR A 155 -27.91 17.02 21.80
C THR A 155 -27.80 18.26 22.70
N ASP A 156 -27.65 18.08 24.02
CA ASP A 156 -27.54 19.18 25.00
C ASP A 156 -26.60 18.89 26.18
N GLY A 157 -25.86 17.77 26.16
CA GLY A 157 -25.00 17.32 27.26
C GLY A 157 -25.69 16.47 28.33
N THR A 158 -27.01 16.61 28.47
CA THR A 158 -27.79 15.95 29.51
C THR A 158 -28.11 14.49 29.18
N VAL A 159 -28.53 13.75 30.22
CA VAL A 159 -28.99 12.36 30.09
C VAL A 159 -30.36 12.26 29.40
N GLY A 160 -31.18 13.32 29.46
CA GLY A 160 -32.55 13.31 28.91
C GLY A 160 -32.61 13.38 27.39
N ASN A 161 -31.55 13.85 26.74
CA ASN A 161 -31.49 14.06 25.29
C ASN A 161 -30.43 13.19 24.58
N ILE A 162 -30.14 12.02 25.14
CA ILE A 162 -29.33 10.99 24.47
C ILE A 162 -30.12 10.38 23.29
N LYS A 163 -29.46 10.25 22.14
CA LYS A 163 -29.94 9.56 20.94
C LYS A 163 -29.01 8.39 20.65
N THR A 164 -29.57 7.23 20.31
CA THR A 164 -28.83 5.96 20.25
C THR A 164 -29.14 5.19 18.97
N ALA A 165 -28.16 5.02 18.08
CA ALA A 165 -28.20 4.01 17.04
C ALA A 165 -27.79 2.66 17.65
N THR A 166 -28.62 1.63 17.52
CA THR A 166 -28.39 0.30 18.10
C THR A 166 -28.11 -0.73 17.02
N GLY A 167 -27.01 -1.47 17.17
CA GLY A 167 -26.59 -2.53 16.28
C GLY A 167 -27.36 -3.84 16.45
N LYS A 168 -27.41 -4.62 15.37
CA LYS A 168 -28.02 -5.95 15.28
C LYS A 168 -26.97 -7.04 15.45
N THR A 169 -25.75 -6.81 14.97
CA THR A 169 -24.67 -7.79 14.98
C THR A 169 -24.33 -8.18 16.42
N GLN A 170 -24.32 -9.49 16.69
CA GLN A 170 -23.82 -10.02 17.95
C GLN A 170 -22.29 -9.90 17.99
N ILE A 171 -21.80 -9.14 18.96
CA ILE A 171 -20.37 -9.06 19.26
C ILE A 171 -20.01 -10.26 20.14
N VAL A 172 -18.97 -10.99 19.76
CA VAL A 172 -18.42 -12.11 20.53
C VAL A 172 -16.96 -11.86 20.88
N ALA A 173 -16.51 -12.42 22.01
CA ALA A 173 -15.14 -12.28 22.47
C ALA A 173 -14.13 -12.98 21.52
N GLY A 174 -12.89 -12.50 21.50
CA GLY A 174 -11.77 -13.03 20.72
C GLY A 174 -11.79 -12.67 19.22
N GLN A 175 -12.79 -11.92 18.74
CA GLN A 175 -12.92 -11.50 17.34
C GLN A 175 -12.68 -9.98 17.20
N TRP A 176 -12.02 -9.58 16.12
CA TRP A 176 -11.85 -8.16 15.76
C TRP A 176 -13.08 -7.64 15.01
N TYR A 177 -13.52 -6.43 15.37
CA TYR A 177 -14.60 -5.69 14.71
C TYR A 177 -14.18 -4.24 14.46
N LEU A 178 -14.43 -3.72 13.26
CA LEU A 178 -14.45 -2.28 13.03
C LEU A 178 -15.82 -1.76 13.45
N LEU A 179 -15.85 -0.96 14.51
CA LEU A 179 -17.06 -0.28 14.96
C LEU A 179 -16.98 1.19 14.54
N THR A 180 -17.94 1.66 13.74
CA THR A 180 -17.98 3.06 13.26
C THR A 180 -19.31 3.72 13.64
N GLY A 181 -19.23 4.78 14.44
CA GLY A 181 -20.34 5.70 14.66
C GLY A 181 -20.28 6.86 13.67
N TYR A 182 -21.40 7.18 13.01
CA TYR A 182 -21.49 8.33 12.09
C TYR A 182 -22.70 9.20 12.46
N PHE A 183 -22.46 10.48 12.72
CA PHE A 183 -23.50 11.50 12.83
C PHE A 183 -23.57 12.29 11.52
N ASN A 184 -24.74 12.25 10.88
CA ASN A 184 -25.05 13.08 9.72
C ASN A 184 -25.97 14.23 10.15
N ALA A 185 -25.41 15.43 10.21
CA ALA A 185 -26.05 16.68 10.66
C ALA A 185 -26.97 17.33 9.60
N THR A 186 -27.64 16.51 8.77
CA THR A 186 -28.66 16.96 7.81
C THR A 186 -29.94 17.42 8.53
N SER A 187 -30.92 17.94 7.77
CA SER A 187 -32.28 18.15 8.27
C SER A 187 -33.26 17.19 7.57
N PRO A 188 -33.85 16.20 8.28
CA PRO A 188 -33.56 15.80 9.65
C PRO A 188 -32.17 15.16 9.79
N GLY A 189 -31.59 15.26 10.99
CA GLY A 189 -30.30 14.64 11.29
C GLY A 189 -30.46 13.16 11.61
N THR A 190 -29.42 12.37 11.35
CA THR A 190 -29.44 10.91 11.53
C THR A 190 -28.11 10.43 12.10
N ILE A 191 -28.15 9.53 13.08
CA ILE A 191 -26.98 8.75 13.52
C ILE A 191 -27.04 7.33 12.97
N TYR A 192 -25.88 6.75 12.73
CA TYR A 192 -25.67 5.40 12.26
C TYR A 192 -24.63 4.70 13.12
N ILE A 193 -24.79 3.39 13.27
CA ILE A 193 -23.75 2.48 13.75
C ILE A 193 -23.47 1.48 12.62
N TYR A 194 -22.21 1.36 12.23
CA TYR A 194 -21.73 0.36 11.29
C TYR A 194 -20.89 -0.65 12.06
N VAL A 195 -21.03 -1.93 11.69
CA VAL A 195 -20.18 -3.01 12.15
C VAL A 195 -19.54 -3.60 10.90
N ASN A 196 -18.20 -3.61 10.87
CA ASN A 196 -17.42 -4.03 9.72
C ASN A 196 -17.88 -3.34 8.42
N GLY A 197 -17.95 -2.01 8.44
CA GLY A 197 -18.29 -1.15 7.29
C GLY A 197 -19.74 -1.26 6.78
N VAL A 198 -20.52 -2.23 7.25
CA VAL A 198 -21.94 -2.44 6.89
C VAL A 198 -22.82 -1.72 7.91
N SER A 199 -23.87 -1.04 7.43
CA SER A 199 -24.82 -0.30 8.28
C SER A 199 -25.63 -1.28 9.14
N ASP A 200 -25.32 -1.34 10.43
CA ASP A 200 -25.89 -2.31 11.37
C ASP A 200 -27.10 -1.72 12.13
N GLY A 201 -27.13 -0.39 12.31
CA GLY A 201 -28.24 0.33 12.93
C GLY A 201 -28.30 1.82 12.57
N THR A 202 -29.48 2.44 12.70
CA THR A 202 -29.70 3.86 12.40
C THR A 202 -30.78 4.48 13.29
N THR A 203 -30.74 5.80 13.48
CA THR A 203 -31.80 6.58 14.16
C THR A 203 -31.86 7.98 13.60
N SER A 204 -32.99 8.34 12.99
CA SER A 204 -33.27 9.66 12.40
C SER A 204 -33.88 10.64 13.41
N SER A 205 -34.03 11.90 12.99
CA SER A 205 -34.63 13.00 13.78
C SER A 205 -33.86 13.31 15.07
N VAL A 206 -32.53 13.20 15.01
CA VAL A 206 -31.63 13.42 16.16
C VAL A 206 -31.07 14.84 16.28
N GLY A 207 -31.51 15.76 15.43
CA GLY A 207 -31.03 17.16 15.40
C GLY A 207 -29.86 17.38 14.44
N THR A 208 -29.60 18.64 14.10
CA THR A 208 -28.58 19.09 13.13
C THR A 208 -27.24 19.46 13.78
N SER A 209 -27.11 19.34 15.10
CA SER A 209 -25.87 19.65 15.82
C SER A 209 -25.83 18.99 17.19
N ILE A 210 -24.62 18.85 17.73
CA ILE A 210 -24.35 18.45 19.12
C ILE A 210 -23.47 19.54 19.78
N PRO A 211 -23.47 19.67 21.12
CA PRO A 211 -22.73 20.74 21.79
C PRO A 211 -21.22 20.48 21.77
N ASP A 212 -20.45 21.57 21.65
CA ASP A 212 -19.06 21.59 22.11
C ASP A 212 -19.07 21.59 23.64
N THR A 213 -18.22 20.77 24.27
CA THR A 213 -18.15 20.66 25.73
C THR A 213 -16.73 20.36 26.20
N THR A 214 -16.41 20.74 27.43
CA THR A 214 -15.09 20.55 28.05
C THR A 214 -14.79 19.12 28.52
N ALA A 215 -15.56 18.13 28.05
CA ALA A 215 -15.26 16.73 28.31
C ALA A 215 -13.97 16.32 27.58
N LYS A 216 -13.04 15.71 28.31
CA LYS A 216 -11.91 15.00 27.69
C LYS A 216 -12.44 13.89 26.78
N PHE A 217 -11.64 13.53 25.78
CA PHE A 217 -11.87 12.31 25.02
C PHE A 217 -11.28 11.13 25.78
N TYR A 218 -12.07 10.10 26.02
CA TYR A 218 -11.69 8.87 26.70
C TYR A 218 -11.67 7.69 25.75
N LEU A 219 -10.74 6.77 25.99
CA LEU A 219 -10.61 5.47 25.34
C LEU A 219 -10.75 4.40 26.43
N GLY A 220 -11.50 3.33 26.17
CA GLY A 220 -11.59 2.19 27.09
C GLY A 220 -12.43 2.40 28.37
N ALA A 221 -13.00 3.59 28.66
CA ALA A 221 -13.85 3.80 29.85
C ALA A 221 -14.84 4.97 29.72
N THR A 222 -15.89 4.96 30.55
CA THR A 222 -16.80 6.11 30.78
C THR A 222 -16.44 6.79 32.10
N LYS A 223 -16.33 8.13 32.11
CA LYS A 223 -16.20 8.91 33.36
C LYS A 223 -17.57 9.17 33.99
N THR A 224 -17.73 8.73 35.25
CA THR A 224 -19.00 8.76 35.99
C THR A 224 -18.92 9.46 37.36
N GLY A 225 -17.72 9.71 37.89
CA GLY A 225 -17.46 10.49 39.09
C GLY A 225 -16.27 11.42 38.91
N ALA A 226 -16.05 12.36 39.85
CA ALA A 226 -14.96 13.33 39.77
C ALA A 226 -13.58 12.66 39.53
N SER A 227 -13.38 11.51 40.18
CA SER A 227 -12.24 10.60 39.98
C SER A 227 -12.70 9.15 39.82
N THR A 228 -13.91 8.93 39.28
CA THR A 228 -14.52 7.59 39.15
C THR A 228 -14.81 7.29 37.68
N TYR A 229 -14.38 6.10 37.26
CA TYR A 229 -14.55 5.58 35.92
C TYR A 229 -15.23 4.21 36.00
N THR A 230 -16.06 3.91 35.03
CA THR A 230 -16.83 2.65 34.92
C THR A 230 -16.97 2.26 33.46
N ASN A 231 -17.61 1.12 33.18
CA ASN A 231 -17.82 0.61 31.82
C ASN A 231 -16.49 0.40 31.07
N PHE A 232 -15.50 -0.14 31.78
CA PHE A 232 -14.17 -0.41 31.24
C PHE A 232 -14.23 -1.42 30.09
N LEU A 233 -13.35 -1.24 29.11
CA LEU A 233 -13.10 -2.19 28.04
C LEU A 233 -12.23 -3.33 28.55
N ASP A 234 -12.63 -4.56 28.24
CA ASP A 234 -11.80 -5.76 28.39
C ASP A 234 -11.42 -6.26 27.00
N GLY A 235 -10.20 -5.98 26.56
CA GLY A 235 -9.77 -6.25 25.19
C GLY A 235 -8.83 -5.21 24.58
N SER A 236 -8.63 -5.33 23.27
CA SER A 236 -7.70 -4.56 22.45
C SER A 236 -8.39 -3.51 21.59
N VAL A 237 -7.71 -2.38 21.36
CA VAL A 237 -8.11 -1.30 20.42
C VAL A 237 -6.96 -0.97 19.48
N ASP A 238 -7.30 -0.73 18.21
CA ASP A 238 -6.36 -0.49 17.12
C ASP A 238 -6.98 0.45 16.06
N GLU A 239 -6.14 1.11 15.23
CA GLU A 239 -6.49 1.86 14.01
C GLU A 239 -7.69 2.81 14.22
N MET A 240 -7.64 3.62 15.29
CA MET A 240 -8.73 4.50 15.72
C MET A 240 -8.70 5.84 15.00
N ARG A 241 -9.84 6.31 14.49
CA ARG A 241 -9.93 7.50 13.63
C ARG A 241 -11.15 8.36 13.95
N LEU A 242 -11.01 9.67 13.76
CA LEU A 242 -12.09 10.64 13.72
C LEU A 242 -12.06 11.36 12.37
N PHE A 243 -13.19 11.47 11.69
CA PHE A 243 -13.35 12.21 10.43
C PHE A 243 -14.38 13.32 10.60
N SER A 244 -13.99 14.56 10.31
CA SER A 244 -14.90 15.70 10.24
C SER A 244 -15.70 15.69 8.94
N GLY A 245 -16.93 16.20 8.96
CA GLY A 245 -17.78 16.39 7.79
C GLY A 245 -18.61 15.16 7.41
N THR A 246 -19.23 15.23 6.24
CA THR A 246 -20.09 14.17 5.69
C THR A 246 -19.27 12.99 5.18
N ARG A 247 -19.72 11.78 5.48
CA ARG A 247 -19.15 10.51 5.00
C ARG A 247 -20.08 9.86 3.96
N THR A 248 -19.50 9.14 3.01
CA THR A 248 -20.23 8.29 2.05
C THR A 248 -20.12 6.83 2.50
N GLN A 249 -21.01 5.95 2.02
CA GLN A 249 -20.89 4.51 2.31
C GLN A 249 -19.55 3.94 1.79
N GLY A 250 -19.06 4.44 0.65
CA GLY A 250 -17.73 4.11 0.13
C GLY A 250 -16.58 4.52 1.06
N SER A 251 -16.58 5.74 1.62
CA SER A 251 -15.49 6.15 2.52
C SER A 251 -15.57 5.49 3.91
N ILE A 252 -16.76 5.10 4.37
CA ILE A 252 -16.94 4.28 5.59
C ILE A 252 -16.48 2.84 5.34
N ALA A 253 -16.81 2.25 4.19
CA ALA A 253 -16.35 0.91 3.85
C ALA A 253 -14.85 0.87 3.52
N TYR A 254 -14.25 1.97 3.04
CA TYR A 254 -12.80 2.08 2.86
C TYR A 254 -12.05 1.83 4.18
N SER A 255 -12.57 2.39 5.29
CA SER A 255 -11.98 2.29 6.64
C SER A 255 -11.79 0.87 7.17
N MET A 256 -12.55 -0.11 6.64
CA MET A 256 -12.38 -1.54 6.93
C MET A 256 -10.97 -2.02 6.61
N GLU A 257 -10.68 -2.06 5.32
CA GLU A 257 -9.66 -2.93 4.75
C GLU A 257 -8.94 -2.22 3.60
N ARG A 258 -8.91 -0.88 3.67
CA ARG A 258 -8.30 0.01 2.68
C ARG A 258 -8.92 -0.16 1.28
N GLY A 259 -10.24 -0.32 1.22
CA GLY A 259 -11.00 -0.40 -0.04
C GLY A 259 -10.99 -1.77 -0.74
N LYS A 260 -10.69 -2.86 -0.02
CA LYS A 260 -10.81 -4.24 -0.51
C LYS A 260 -12.27 -4.74 -0.53
N PRO A 261 -12.60 -5.74 -1.36
CA PRO A 261 -13.92 -6.36 -1.39
C PRO A 261 -14.21 -7.22 -0.14
N VAL A 262 -15.50 -7.53 0.09
CA VAL A 262 -15.94 -8.50 1.11
C VAL A 262 -16.02 -9.93 0.58
N ILE A 263 -15.93 -10.15 -0.74
CA ILE A 263 -15.65 -11.45 -1.37
C ILE A 263 -14.64 -11.20 -2.49
N ASN A 264 -13.57 -11.97 -2.55
CA ASN A 264 -12.63 -12.02 -3.67
C ASN A 264 -12.35 -13.48 -4.03
N MET A 265 -13.11 -14.04 -4.96
CA MET A 265 -12.93 -15.40 -5.44
C MET A 265 -12.29 -15.38 -6.82
N THR A 266 -10.98 -15.64 -6.87
CA THR A 266 -10.26 -15.80 -8.14
C THR A 266 -10.68 -17.06 -8.87
N PHE A 267 -11.19 -18.08 -8.16
CA PHE A 267 -11.46 -19.42 -8.68
C PHE A 267 -10.20 -20.13 -9.22
N ASP A 268 -9.02 -19.74 -8.72
CA ASP A 268 -7.71 -20.34 -9.04
C ASP A 268 -7.42 -21.66 -8.28
N ASP A 269 -8.33 -22.14 -7.42
CA ASP A 269 -8.11 -23.27 -6.52
C ASP A 269 -7.81 -24.60 -7.25
N GLY A 270 -8.33 -24.76 -8.47
CA GLY A 270 -8.06 -25.88 -9.37
C GLY A 270 -8.52 -27.27 -8.92
N SER A 271 -9.10 -27.40 -7.72
CA SER A 271 -9.56 -28.67 -7.17
C SER A 271 -10.50 -28.51 -5.97
N GLY A 272 -11.31 -29.54 -5.73
CA GLY A 272 -12.20 -29.64 -4.57
C GLY A 272 -13.59 -29.04 -4.79
N LEU A 273 -14.41 -29.10 -3.74
CA LEU A 273 -15.79 -28.61 -3.72
C LEU A 273 -15.95 -27.31 -2.89
N GLN A 274 -14.89 -26.51 -2.82
CA GLN A 274 -14.91 -25.22 -2.14
C GLN A 274 -14.06 -24.20 -2.90
N ALA A 275 -14.62 -23.02 -3.15
CA ALA A 275 -13.87 -21.86 -3.66
C ALA A 275 -13.34 -21.03 -2.49
N ILE A 276 -12.08 -20.60 -2.55
CA ILE A 276 -11.47 -19.77 -1.51
C ILE A 276 -11.83 -18.29 -1.73
N ASP A 277 -12.28 -17.63 -0.65
CA ASP A 277 -12.42 -16.17 -0.60
C ASP A 277 -11.09 -15.57 -0.10
N HIS A 278 -10.38 -14.93 -1.03
CA HIS A 278 -9.15 -14.16 -0.82
C HIS A 278 -9.41 -12.71 -0.33
N SER A 279 -10.64 -12.38 0.11
CA SER A 279 -10.87 -11.16 0.87
C SER A 279 -10.20 -11.27 2.26
N PRO A 280 -9.95 -10.15 2.96
CA PRO A 280 -9.23 -10.15 4.24
C PRO A 280 -9.87 -11.02 5.32
N GLU A 281 -11.20 -11.12 5.29
CA GLU A 281 -11.97 -11.97 6.18
C GLU A 281 -12.19 -13.33 5.50
N THR A 282 -11.18 -14.20 5.56
CA THR A 282 -11.15 -15.47 4.80
C THR A 282 -12.41 -16.30 4.99
N ASN A 283 -13.03 -16.66 3.88
CA ASN A 283 -14.23 -17.49 3.84
C ASN A 283 -14.07 -18.56 2.75
N ARG A 284 -15.06 -19.44 2.66
CA ARG A 284 -15.18 -20.41 1.56
C ARG A 284 -16.60 -20.41 1.03
N GLY A 285 -16.73 -20.54 -0.28
CA GLY A 285 -18.00 -20.81 -0.96
C GLY A 285 -18.10 -22.31 -1.23
N ALA A 286 -19.23 -22.94 -0.89
CA ALA A 286 -19.44 -24.36 -1.17
C ALA A 286 -19.88 -24.54 -2.63
N LEU A 287 -19.20 -25.41 -3.38
CA LEU A 287 -19.59 -25.77 -4.74
C LEU A 287 -20.68 -26.84 -4.67
N ILE A 288 -21.92 -26.44 -4.97
CA ILE A 288 -23.09 -27.33 -4.90
C ILE A 288 -23.34 -27.96 -6.27
N ASN A 289 -23.47 -29.29 -6.28
CA ASN A 289 -23.66 -30.16 -7.46
C ASN A 289 -22.49 -30.25 -8.46
N PHE A 290 -21.33 -29.63 -8.17
CA PHE A 290 -20.11 -29.83 -8.96
C PHE A 290 -19.55 -31.26 -8.79
N PRO A 291 -18.89 -31.84 -9.81
CA PRO A 291 -18.35 -33.20 -9.76
C PRO A 291 -17.07 -33.26 -8.93
N THR A 292 -16.88 -34.39 -8.23
CA THR A 292 -15.71 -34.62 -7.36
C THR A 292 -14.41 -34.95 -8.12
N ASP A 293 -14.46 -35.05 -9.45
CA ASP A 293 -13.30 -35.35 -10.30
C ASP A 293 -12.54 -34.08 -10.75
N ASN A 294 -12.99 -32.91 -10.29
CA ASN A 294 -12.45 -31.58 -10.62
C ASN A 294 -12.62 -31.16 -12.10
N SER A 295 -13.42 -31.86 -12.90
CA SER A 295 -13.58 -31.57 -14.35
C SER A 295 -14.19 -30.19 -14.68
N GLU A 296 -14.85 -29.54 -13.70
CA GLU A 296 -15.42 -28.20 -13.83
C GLU A 296 -14.44 -27.06 -13.41
N TRP A 297 -13.23 -27.39 -12.94
CA TRP A 297 -12.11 -26.44 -12.85
C TRP A 297 -11.40 -26.39 -14.20
N ILE A 298 -11.67 -25.34 -14.98
CA ILE A 298 -11.22 -25.19 -16.37
C ILE A 298 -10.22 -24.03 -16.52
N GLU A 299 -9.58 -23.88 -17.70
CA GLU A 299 -8.68 -22.73 -17.95
C GLU A 299 -9.45 -21.39 -17.91
N GLY A 300 -9.03 -20.52 -16.99
CA GLY A 300 -9.56 -19.17 -16.74
C GLY A 300 -9.04 -18.10 -17.71
N ILE A 301 -9.47 -16.84 -17.53
CA ILE A 301 -9.07 -15.72 -18.41
C ILE A 301 -7.56 -15.45 -18.35
N ASN A 302 -6.92 -15.72 -17.22
CA ASN A 302 -5.50 -15.45 -16.97
C ASN A 302 -4.59 -16.66 -17.25
N LYS A 303 -5.11 -17.72 -17.90
CA LYS A 303 -4.46 -19.05 -18.02
C LYS A 303 -4.20 -19.74 -16.67
N THR A 304 -4.99 -19.37 -15.67
CA THR A 304 -5.11 -20.01 -14.37
C THR A 304 -6.39 -20.86 -14.37
N TYR A 305 -7.12 -20.98 -13.27
CA TYR A 305 -8.39 -21.72 -13.26
C TYR A 305 -9.60 -20.78 -13.25
N ALA A 306 -10.75 -21.31 -13.64
CA ALA A 306 -12.08 -20.73 -13.44
C ALA A 306 -13.12 -21.84 -13.29
N LEU A 307 -14.31 -21.51 -12.80
CA LEU A 307 -15.39 -22.48 -12.62
C LEU A 307 -16.33 -22.52 -13.83
N GLN A 308 -16.55 -23.73 -14.35
CA GLN A 308 -17.58 -24.06 -15.33
C GLN A 308 -18.89 -24.42 -14.61
N PHE A 309 -20.01 -23.88 -15.09
CA PHE A 309 -21.36 -24.15 -14.61
C PHE A 309 -22.18 -24.79 -15.74
N ASP A 310 -22.99 -25.80 -15.42
CA ASP A 310 -23.78 -26.64 -16.33
C ASP A 310 -25.03 -25.97 -16.92
N GLY A 311 -25.51 -24.89 -16.31
CA GLY A 311 -26.79 -24.26 -16.65
C GLY A 311 -28.03 -25.00 -16.15
N SER A 312 -27.89 -25.94 -15.22
CA SER A 312 -29.00 -26.79 -14.76
C SER A 312 -29.04 -27.03 -13.24
N SER A 313 -27.88 -27.09 -12.58
CA SER A 313 -27.78 -27.51 -11.18
C SER A 313 -26.60 -26.93 -10.40
N ASN A 314 -25.48 -26.55 -11.05
CA ASN A 314 -24.30 -26.04 -10.35
C ASN A 314 -24.54 -24.64 -9.79
N TYR A 315 -24.12 -24.39 -8.54
CA TYR A 315 -24.01 -23.03 -7.99
C TYR A 315 -23.01 -22.98 -6.83
N VAL A 316 -22.44 -21.81 -6.55
CA VAL A 316 -21.61 -21.60 -5.35
C VAL A 316 -22.46 -20.96 -4.26
N ASP A 317 -22.46 -21.55 -3.07
CA ASP A 317 -23.13 -21.03 -1.88
C ASP A 317 -22.13 -20.28 -0.98
N LEU A 318 -22.28 -18.96 -0.84
CA LEU A 318 -21.45 -18.13 0.02
C LEU A 318 -21.95 -18.07 1.47
N GLY A 319 -23.14 -18.64 1.75
CA GLY A 319 -23.78 -18.70 3.05
C GLY A 319 -24.39 -17.36 3.51
N ASN A 320 -25.22 -17.44 4.56
CA ASN A 320 -25.76 -16.28 5.25
C ASN A 320 -24.75 -15.78 6.29
N LYS A 321 -24.03 -14.69 5.99
CA LYS A 321 -22.97 -14.13 6.84
C LYS A 321 -23.17 -12.62 7.02
N PRO A 322 -22.91 -12.02 8.20
CA PRO A 322 -23.13 -10.59 8.43
C PRO A 322 -22.48 -9.65 7.39
N LYS A 323 -21.22 -9.93 6.97
CA LYS A 323 -20.51 -9.14 5.93
C LYS A 323 -21.16 -9.17 4.54
N LEU A 324 -22.12 -10.07 4.33
CA LEU A 324 -22.82 -10.33 3.06
C LEU A 324 -24.28 -9.82 3.07
N GLN A 325 -24.72 -9.15 4.14
CA GLN A 325 -26.08 -8.61 4.23
C GLN A 325 -26.16 -7.24 3.56
N LEU A 326 -26.09 -7.27 2.22
CA LEU A 326 -25.96 -6.09 1.38
C LEU A 326 -27.34 -5.47 1.11
N GLY A 327 -27.83 -4.67 2.05
CA GLY A 327 -29.10 -3.93 1.95
C GLY A 327 -29.00 -2.46 1.52
N GLY A 328 -27.82 -2.02 1.06
CA GLY A 328 -27.55 -0.63 0.68
C GLY A 328 -26.79 -0.54 -0.64
N ALA A 329 -25.82 0.37 -0.73
CA ALA A 329 -24.90 0.40 -1.88
C ALA A 329 -24.08 -0.90 -1.96
N MET A 330 -23.75 -1.34 -3.18
CA MET A 330 -22.96 -2.55 -3.44
C MET A 330 -22.31 -2.51 -4.82
N THR A 331 -21.23 -3.28 -5.03
CA THR A 331 -20.66 -3.53 -6.37
C THR A 331 -20.42 -5.03 -6.53
N ILE A 332 -20.77 -5.57 -7.69
CA ILE A 332 -20.51 -6.96 -8.08
C ILE A 332 -19.77 -6.93 -9.41
N SER A 333 -18.56 -7.48 -9.43
CA SER A 333 -17.68 -7.51 -10.60
C SER A 333 -17.15 -8.92 -10.85
N THR A 334 -17.11 -9.37 -12.11
CA THR A 334 -16.58 -10.70 -12.46
C THR A 334 -16.33 -10.84 -13.97
N TRP A 335 -15.42 -11.72 -14.36
CA TRP A 335 -15.31 -12.22 -15.73
C TRP A 335 -16.35 -13.33 -15.95
N ILE A 336 -17.09 -13.23 -17.05
CA ILE A 336 -18.05 -14.27 -17.48
C ILE A 336 -17.76 -14.74 -18.90
N ASN A 337 -18.04 -16.01 -19.19
CA ASN A 337 -18.07 -16.55 -20.54
C ASN A 337 -19.27 -17.51 -20.67
N PRO A 338 -20.48 -17.00 -20.98
CA PRO A 338 -21.67 -17.81 -21.11
C PRO A 338 -21.57 -18.73 -22.34
N THR A 339 -21.97 -20.00 -22.23
CA THR A 339 -21.88 -20.97 -23.33
C THR A 339 -22.86 -20.67 -24.47
N ASP A 340 -24.02 -20.14 -24.13
CA ASP A 340 -25.04 -19.66 -25.06
C ASP A 340 -25.85 -18.52 -24.40
N LEU A 341 -26.93 -18.05 -25.03
CA LEU A 341 -27.87 -17.08 -24.47
C LEU A 341 -29.32 -17.57 -24.65
N SER A 342 -29.54 -18.88 -24.47
CA SER A 342 -30.85 -19.53 -24.67
C SER A 342 -31.84 -19.29 -23.53
N SER A 343 -31.36 -18.80 -22.37
CA SER A 343 -32.17 -18.43 -21.21
C SER A 343 -31.58 -17.18 -20.54
N ASP A 344 -32.34 -16.59 -19.62
CA ASP A 344 -31.79 -15.68 -18.62
C ASP A 344 -30.90 -16.45 -17.65
N TYR A 345 -29.68 -15.95 -17.39
CA TYR A 345 -28.68 -16.58 -16.54
C TYR A 345 -28.25 -15.65 -15.40
N THR A 346 -28.30 -16.14 -14.16
CA THR A 346 -27.95 -15.35 -12.97
C THR A 346 -26.48 -15.47 -12.62
N ILE A 347 -25.80 -14.33 -12.48
CA ILE A 347 -24.39 -14.27 -12.09
C ILE A 347 -24.28 -14.36 -10.57
N VAL A 348 -24.98 -13.46 -9.85
CA VAL A 348 -25.04 -13.43 -8.38
C VAL A 348 -26.46 -13.11 -7.95
N SER A 349 -26.95 -13.75 -6.89
CA SER A 349 -28.20 -13.36 -6.23
C SER A 349 -28.15 -13.51 -4.71
N GLN A 350 -29.07 -12.82 -4.04
CA GLN A 350 -29.55 -13.21 -2.73
C GLN A 350 -31.00 -13.71 -2.93
N PRO A 351 -31.29 -15.02 -2.79
CA PRO A 351 -32.53 -15.64 -3.28
C PRO A 351 -33.74 -15.47 -2.37
N ASN A 352 -33.57 -14.83 -1.20
CA ASN A 352 -34.66 -14.56 -0.26
C ASN A 352 -35.65 -13.54 -0.85
N THR A 353 -36.88 -13.53 -0.35
CA THR A 353 -37.91 -12.54 -0.72
C THR A 353 -37.36 -11.11 -0.52
N ASN A 354 -37.49 -10.27 -1.55
CA ASN A 354 -36.91 -8.92 -1.63
C ASN A 354 -35.36 -8.86 -1.59
N GLY A 355 -34.68 -9.99 -1.76
CA GLY A 355 -33.25 -10.02 -2.09
C GLY A 355 -32.95 -9.40 -3.45
N TYR A 356 -31.70 -9.48 -3.90
CA TYR A 356 -31.28 -8.93 -5.17
C TYR A 356 -30.87 -10.01 -6.18
N THR A 357 -30.94 -9.70 -7.47
CA THR A 357 -30.39 -10.56 -8.53
C THR A 357 -29.64 -9.73 -9.57
N PHE A 358 -28.43 -10.15 -9.93
CA PHE A 358 -27.67 -9.65 -11.08
C PHE A 358 -27.59 -10.76 -12.13
N LYS A 359 -28.16 -10.52 -13.31
CA LYS A 359 -28.32 -11.53 -14.38
C LYS A 359 -28.01 -10.96 -15.75
N ILE A 360 -27.76 -11.87 -16.71
CA ILE A 360 -27.80 -11.60 -18.15
C ILE A 360 -29.08 -12.18 -18.75
N THR A 361 -29.59 -11.54 -19.80
CA THR A 361 -30.81 -11.94 -20.51
C THR A 361 -30.50 -12.65 -21.82
N THR A 362 -31.51 -13.30 -22.42
CA THR A 362 -31.40 -13.90 -23.77
C THR A 362 -31.00 -12.92 -24.87
N ALA A 363 -31.21 -11.62 -24.68
CA ALA A 363 -30.79 -10.55 -25.59
C ALA A 363 -29.33 -10.11 -25.38
N GLY A 364 -28.62 -10.65 -24.38
CA GLY A 364 -27.28 -10.20 -23.99
C GLY A 364 -27.29 -8.89 -23.20
N GLU A 365 -28.43 -8.46 -22.65
CA GLU A 365 -28.51 -7.31 -21.74
C GLU A 365 -28.36 -7.73 -20.28
N MET A 366 -27.80 -6.86 -19.45
CA MET A 366 -27.63 -7.05 -18.01
C MET A 366 -28.82 -6.48 -17.23
N THR A 367 -29.28 -7.18 -16.19
CA THR A 367 -30.39 -6.76 -15.33
C THR A 367 -29.99 -6.82 -13.87
N PHE A 368 -30.40 -5.81 -13.08
CA PHE A 368 -30.27 -5.80 -11.62
C PHE A 368 -31.55 -5.29 -10.94
N GLY A 369 -31.83 -5.79 -9.74
CA GLY A 369 -32.80 -5.23 -8.82
C GLY A 369 -33.40 -6.27 -7.87
N ALA A 370 -34.56 -5.96 -7.32
CA ALA A 370 -35.25 -6.79 -6.35
C ALA A 370 -35.74 -8.10 -6.99
N LEU A 371 -35.43 -9.24 -6.37
CA LEU A 371 -35.89 -10.55 -6.81
C LEU A 371 -37.42 -10.64 -6.64
N GLY A 372 -38.12 -10.82 -7.76
CA GLY A 372 -39.59 -10.79 -7.81
C GLY A 372 -40.20 -9.39 -7.73
N GLY A 373 -39.38 -8.33 -7.76
CA GLY A 373 -39.81 -6.93 -7.69
C GLY A 373 -39.30 -6.09 -8.87
N THR A 374 -39.09 -4.80 -8.62
CA THR A 374 -38.57 -3.87 -9.64
C THR A 374 -37.13 -4.19 -9.99
N THR A 375 -36.85 -4.32 -11.29
CA THR A 375 -35.50 -4.46 -11.85
C THR A 375 -35.29 -3.45 -12.96
N VAL A 376 -34.04 -3.03 -13.13
CA VAL A 376 -33.58 -2.20 -14.25
C VAL A 376 -32.67 -3.03 -15.14
N THR A 377 -32.79 -2.84 -16.45
CA THR A 377 -32.05 -3.59 -17.47
C THR A 377 -31.31 -2.60 -18.37
N THR A 378 -30.11 -2.97 -18.81
CA THR A 378 -29.29 -2.18 -19.73
C THR A 378 -29.91 -2.12 -21.13
N SER A 379 -29.43 -1.18 -21.94
CA SER A 379 -29.61 -1.19 -23.39
C SER A 379 -28.25 -1.00 -24.05
N GLY A 380 -27.78 -2.00 -24.79
CA GLY A 380 -26.48 -1.96 -25.48
C GLY A 380 -25.31 -2.61 -24.71
N ALA A 381 -25.57 -3.47 -23.71
CA ALA A 381 -24.50 -4.28 -23.13
C ALA A 381 -23.96 -5.32 -24.12
N GLY A 382 -24.87 -5.97 -24.88
CA GLY A 382 -24.52 -6.92 -25.95
C GLY A 382 -23.51 -7.99 -25.52
N ILE A 383 -23.80 -8.68 -24.41
CA ILE A 383 -23.05 -9.87 -23.98
C ILE A 383 -23.10 -10.93 -25.09
N THR A 384 -22.00 -11.66 -25.27
CA THR A 384 -21.83 -12.63 -26.37
C THR A 384 -21.38 -13.98 -25.84
N ALA A 385 -22.04 -15.05 -26.29
CA ALA A 385 -21.66 -16.41 -25.93
C ALA A 385 -20.26 -16.80 -26.43
N GLY A 386 -19.56 -17.64 -25.67
CA GLY A 386 -18.26 -18.22 -26.02
C GLY A 386 -17.06 -17.30 -25.82
N ALA A 387 -17.24 -16.05 -25.38
CA ALA A 387 -16.17 -15.09 -25.15
C ALA A 387 -16.13 -14.63 -23.67
N TRP A 388 -14.91 -14.49 -23.13
CA TRP A 388 -14.71 -13.86 -21.82
C TRP A 388 -14.98 -12.36 -21.89
N GLN A 389 -15.83 -11.87 -20.99
CA GLN A 389 -16.24 -10.47 -20.89
C GLN A 389 -16.30 -10.07 -19.42
N TYR A 390 -15.74 -8.90 -19.07
CA TYR A 390 -15.76 -8.43 -17.69
C TYR A 390 -17.04 -7.62 -17.44
N VAL A 391 -17.88 -8.05 -16.53
CA VAL A 391 -19.15 -7.40 -16.21
C VAL A 391 -19.13 -6.85 -14.79
N THR A 392 -19.66 -5.64 -14.63
CA THR A 392 -19.80 -5.02 -13.31
C THR A 392 -21.14 -4.31 -13.17
N LEU A 393 -21.74 -4.50 -12.01
CA LEU A 393 -22.81 -3.68 -11.46
C LEU A 393 -22.23 -2.87 -10.29
N SER A 394 -22.50 -1.57 -10.25
CA SER A 394 -22.22 -0.67 -9.12
C SER A 394 -23.51 0.09 -8.75
N TYR A 395 -24.07 -0.21 -7.59
CA TYR A 395 -25.33 0.34 -7.10
C TYR A 395 -25.09 1.27 -5.91
N ASP A 396 -25.51 2.54 -6.01
CA ASP A 396 -25.28 3.59 -4.98
C ASP A 396 -26.46 3.78 -3.99
N GLY A 397 -27.51 2.96 -4.10
CA GLY A 397 -28.77 3.13 -3.36
C GLY A 397 -29.83 3.98 -4.09
N SER A 398 -29.51 4.56 -5.25
CA SER A 398 -30.41 5.37 -6.08
C SER A 398 -30.31 5.05 -7.58
N ASN A 399 -29.16 4.59 -8.07
CA ASN A 399 -28.85 4.29 -9.45
C ASN A 399 -28.07 2.96 -9.55
N ALA A 400 -28.45 2.10 -10.48
CA ALA A 400 -27.70 0.89 -10.81
C ALA A 400 -26.83 1.16 -12.04
N THR A 401 -25.52 1.33 -11.82
CA THR A 401 -24.55 1.64 -12.86
C THR A 401 -23.92 0.36 -13.39
N PHE A 402 -24.05 0.11 -14.69
CA PHE A 402 -23.56 -1.10 -15.34
C PHE A 402 -22.33 -0.79 -16.20
N TYR A 403 -21.33 -1.66 -16.12
CA TYR A 403 -20.11 -1.60 -16.92
C TYR A 403 -19.87 -2.93 -17.63
N LYS A 404 -19.26 -2.84 -18.81
CA LYS A 404 -18.74 -3.98 -19.55
C LYS A 404 -17.33 -3.67 -20.03
N ASP A 405 -16.40 -4.58 -19.78
CA ASP A 405 -14.97 -4.45 -20.09
C ASP A 405 -14.35 -3.14 -19.54
N GLY A 406 -14.83 -2.71 -18.37
CA GLY A 406 -14.44 -1.46 -17.69
C GLY A 406 -15.13 -0.20 -18.20
N ARG A 407 -15.92 -0.28 -19.29
CA ARG A 407 -16.63 0.86 -19.88
C ARG A 407 -18.07 0.95 -19.38
N LEU A 408 -18.51 2.16 -19.01
CA LEU A 408 -19.89 2.45 -18.66
C LEU A 408 -20.86 2.10 -19.81
N ILE A 409 -21.96 1.43 -19.48
CA ILE A 409 -23.07 1.10 -20.40
C ILE A 409 -24.29 1.96 -20.10
N SER A 410 -24.76 1.97 -18.86
CA SER A 410 -25.91 2.78 -18.44
C SER A 410 -25.93 2.96 -16.92
N SER A 411 -26.64 3.99 -16.43
CA SER A 411 -26.91 4.22 -15.01
C SER A 411 -28.40 4.54 -14.76
N PRO A 412 -29.32 3.58 -14.99
CA PRO A 412 -30.74 3.76 -14.66
C PRO A 412 -30.97 3.97 -13.16
N ALA A 413 -31.88 4.88 -12.83
CA ALA A 413 -32.38 5.07 -11.49
C ALA A 413 -33.11 3.81 -10.99
N LEU A 414 -32.78 3.36 -9.78
CA LEU A 414 -33.39 2.24 -9.08
C LEU A 414 -33.49 2.60 -7.59
N THR A 415 -34.70 2.95 -7.16
CA THR A 415 -35.00 3.33 -5.77
C THR A 415 -34.62 2.21 -4.80
N LEU A 416 -33.96 2.57 -3.69
CA LEU A 416 -33.63 1.63 -2.61
C LEU A 416 -34.86 0.88 -2.11
N TRP A 417 -34.68 -0.41 -1.84
CA TRP A 417 -35.69 -1.27 -1.25
C TRP A 417 -35.12 -2.03 -0.04
N SER A 418 -35.99 -2.53 0.82
CA SER A 418 -35.58 -3.33 1.98
C SER A 418 -35.21 -4.75 1.56
N VAL A 419 -33.91 -5.05 1.59
CA VAL A 419 -33.38 -6.42 1.49
C VAL A 419 -33.54 -7.11 2.84
N THR A 420 -34.01 -8.37 2.82
CA THR A 420 -34.05 -9.24 4.02
C THR A 420 -32.82 -10.12 4.04
N ASP A 421 -32.13 -10.22 5.19
CA ASP A 421 -30.91 -10.99 5.33
C ASP A 421 -31.02 -12.43 4.78
N GLY A 422 -29.97 -12.92 4.13
CA GLY A 422 -29.94 -14.23 3.47
C GLY A 422 -28.56 -14.68 3.02
N ALA A 423 -28.52 -15.86 2.39
CA ALA A 423 -27.32 -16.36 1.72
C ALA A 423 -27.12 -15.67 0.37
N ILE A 424 -25.87 -15.48 -0.05
CA ILE A 424 -25.55 -15.08 -1.44
C ILE A 424 -25.19 -16.34 -2.23
N PHE A 425 -25.75 -16.49 -3.42
CA PHE A 425 -25.40 -17.54 -4.38
C PHE A 425 -24.73 -16.96 -5.63
N VAL A 426 -23.74 -17.67 -6.16
CA VAL A 426 -23.14 -17.42 -7.48
C VAL A 426 -23.68 -18.46 -8.46
N GLY A 427 -24.15 -18.01 -9.63
CA GLY A 427 -24.66 -18.89 -10.68
C GLY A 427 -26.15 -19.28 -10.55
N LYS A 428 -26.95 -18.66 -9.67
CA LYS A 428 -28.36 -19.07 -9.41
C LYS A 428 -29.22 -17.96 -8.79
N ALA A 429 -30.50 -17.87 -9.17
CA ALA A 429 -31.50 -16.89 -8.65
C ALA A 429 -32.40 -17.36 -7.47
N GLY A 430 -32.36 -18.64 -7.09
CA GLY A 430 -33.20 -19.18 -5.99
C GLY A 430 -34.02 -20.39 -6.41
N SER A 431 -35.33 -20.34 -6.17
CA SER A 431 -36.28 -21.46 -6.39
C SER A 431 -36.70 -21.67 -7.85
N THR A 432 -36.46 -20.70 -8.73
CA THR A 432 -36.71 -20.77 -10.18
C THR A 432 -35.40 -21.04 -10.92
N PRO A 433 -35.33 -22.01 -11.87
CA PRO A 433 -34.06 -22.40 -12.48
C PRO A 433 -33.54 -21.34 -13.47
N GLN A 434 -32.74 -20.40 -12.95
CA GLN A 434 -31.93 -19.46 -13.72
C GLN A 434 -30.43 -19.73 -13.44
N TYR A 435 -30.03 -20.99 -13.63
CA TYR A 435 -28.66 -21.43 -13.41
C TYR A 435 -27.73 -20.88 -14.49
N PHE A 436 -26.57 -20.36 -14.12
CA PHE A 436 -25.59 -19.88 -15.08
C PHE A 436 -25.05 -21.04 -15.92
N LYS A 437 -24.91 -20.82 -17.24
CA LYS A 437 -24.36 -21.80 -18.16
C LYS A 437 -23.13 -21.24 -18.84
N GLY A 438 -21.95 -21.72 -18.46
CA GLY A 438 -20.68 -21.14 -18.91
C GLY A 438 -19.69 -21.00 -17.78
N LYS A 439 -18.69 -20.14 -17.97
CA LYS A 439 -17.57 -19.96 -17.05
C LYS A 439 -17.69 -18.65 -16.26
N ILE A 440 -17.29 -18.66 -14.99
CA ILE A 440 -17.18 -17.47 -14.12
C ILE A 440 -15.77 -17.46 -13.48
N ASP A 441 -15.16 -16.27 -13.44
CA ASP A 441 -13.77 -16.03 -13.02
C ASP A 441 -13.67 -14.65 -12.31
N GLU A 442 -12.70 -14.47 -11.41
CA GLU A 442 -12.45 -13.23 -10.62
C GLU A 442 -13.69 -12.55 -10.03
N LEU A 443 -14.50 -13.27 -9.24
CA LEU A 443 -15.67 -12.67 -8.58
C LEU A 443 -15.27 -11.79 -7.40
N MET A 444 -15.52 -10.50 -7.53
CA MET A 444 -15.39 -9.51 -6.46
C MET A 444 -16.75 -8.92 -6.07
N ILE A 445 -17.03 -8.88 -4.76
CA ILE A 445 -18.24 -8.23 -4.20
C ILE A 445 -17.81 -7.20 -3.16
N TYR A 446 -18.33 -5.98 -3.29
CA TYR A 446 -18.08 -4.84 -2.40
C TYR A 446 -19.39 -4.38 -1.73
N PRO A 447 -19.39 -3.97 -0.45
CA PRO A 447 -20.55 -3.44 0.27
C PRO A 447 -20.74 -1.94 0.03
N TYR A 448 -20.32 -1.43 -1.14
CA TYR A 448 -20.41 -0.04 -1.57
C TYR A 448 -20.36 0.07 -3.09
N ASN A 449 -20.84 1.19 -3.63
CA ASN A 449 -20.70 1.52 -5.04
C ASN A 449 -19.25 1.91 -5.37
N ARG A 450 -18.73 1.42 -6.49
CA ARG A 450 -17.42 1.80 -7.00
C ARG A 450 -17.52 2.59 -8.30
N THR A 451 -16.55 3.47 -8.50
CA THR A 451 -16.43 4.36 -9.65
C THR A 451 -15.94 3.63 -10.89
N ALA A 452 -16.13 4.25 -12.07
CA ALA A 452 -15.63 3.72 -13.34
C ALA A 452 -14.12 3.40 -13.31
N PHE A 453 -13.34 4.22 -12.58
CA PHE A 453 -11.89 4.04 -12.46
C PHE A 453 -11.54 2.83 -11.58
N GLU A 454 -12.17 2.67 -10.41
CA GLU A 454 -11.98 1.50 -9.55
C GLU A 454 -12.43 0.20 -10.23
N VAL A 455 -13.51 0.23 -11.01
CA VAL A 455 -13.98 -0.90 -11.82
C VAL A 455 -12.96 -1.27 -12.91
N TYR A 456 -12.31 -0.28 -13.51
CA TYR A 456 -11.20 -0.50 -14.44
C TYR A 456 -9.95 -1.04 -13.74
N ILE A 457 -9.66 -0.66 -12.49
CA ILE A 457 -8.56 -1.23 -11.70
C ILE A 457 -8.76 -2.74 -11.48
N ASP A 458 -9.92 -3.16 -10.99
CA ASP A 458 -10.19 -4.57 -10.71
C ASP A 458 -10.12 -5.45 -11.96
N ARG A 459 -10.70 -4.98 -13.08
CA ARG A 459 -10.64 -5.68 -14.37
C ARG A 459 -9.22 -6.06 -14.75
N ASN A 460 -8.27 -5.19 -14.43
CA ASN A 460 -6.86 -5.36 -14.73
C ASN A 460 -6.05 -5.87 -13.52
N LYS A 461 -6.68 -6.37 -12.44
CA LYS A 461 -6.01 -6.85 -11.21
C LYS A 461 -5.03 -5.84 -10.59
N GLY A 462 -5.34 -4.55 -10.61
CA GLY A 462 -4.40 -3.51 -10.15
C GLY A 462 -3.41 -3.02 -11.21
N LEU A 463 -3.28 -3.72 -12.35
CA LEU A 463 -2.37 -3.40 -13.45
C LEU A 463 -2.93 -2.28 -14.34
N VAL A 464 -3.14 -1.10 -13.77
CA VAL A 464 -3.55 0.10 -14.51
C VAL A 464 -2.32 0.89 -14.96
N ASN A 465 -1.93 0.68 -16.21
CA ASN A 465 -1.06 1.61 -16.92
C ASN A 465 -1.88 2.82 -17.35
N PHE A 466 -1.66 3.97 -16.72
CA PHE A 466 -2.27 5.23 -17.13
C PHE A 466 -1.61 5.75 -18.42
N GLY A 467 -2.39 5.92 -19.50
CA GLY A 467 -1.92 6.44 -20.79
C GLY A 467 -3.07 6.89 -21.70
N ASN A 468 -2.94 8.08 -22.31
CA ASN A 468 -4.07 8.88 -22.82
C ASN A 468 -4.08 9.11 -24.35
N GLU A 469 -5.26 9.41 -24.92
CA GLU A 469 -5.48 10.28 -26.09
C GLU A 469 -6.87 10.94 -25.91
N LYS A 470 -7.12 12.27 -25.98
CA LYS A 470 -6.33 13.51 -26.18
C LYS A 470 -6.95 14.60 -25.26
N SER A 471 -6.49 15.86 -25.16
CA SER A 471 -5.55 16.66 -25.96
C SER A 471 -4.08 16.27 -25.78
N LEU A 472 -3.28 16.48 -26.83
CA LEU A 472 -1.86 16.19 -26.84
C LEU A 472 -1.05 17.34 -26.21
N GLN A 473 -0.93 17.34 -24.89
CA GLN A 473 0.23 17.87 -24.17
C GLN A 473 0.61 16.83 -23.10
N PRO A 474 1.89 16.42 -22.99
CA PRO A 474 2.29 15.27 -22.18
C PRO A 474 2.17 15.54 -20.67
N HIS A 475 1.89 14.50 -19.90
CA HIS A 475 1.65 14.56 -18.45
C HIS A 475 2.93 14.75 -17.60
N ASN A 476 3.98 15.35 -18.17
CA ASN A 476 5.14 15.84 -17.44
C ASN A 476 4.83 17.19 -16.79
N ALA A 477 3.89 17.20 -15.85
CA ALA A 477 4.18 17.87 -14.60
C ALA A 477 5.04 16.88 -13.80
N GLN A 478 6.34 16.83 -14.12
CA GLN A 478 7.29 16.15 -13.26
C GLN A 478 7.11 16.73 -11.85
N ILE A 479 7.03 15.86 -10.85
CA ILE A 479 7.46 16.25 -9.51
C ILE A 479 8.83 16.89 -9.67
N ALA A 480 8.96 18.16 -9.31
CA ALA A 480 10.10 19.00 -9.68
C ALA A 480 11.32 18.65 -8.82
N CYS A 481 11.90 17.49 -9.09
CA CYS A 481 13.13 17.03 -8.46
C CYS A 481 14.28 18.01 -8.74
N PRO A 482 15.24 18.17 -7.82
CA PRO A 482 16.43 18.97 -8.07
C PRO A 482 17.17 18.48 -9.33
N LYS A 483 17.86 19.39 -10.03
CA LYS A 483 18.57 19.02 -11.25
C LYS A 483 19.56 17.88 -10.98
N GLY A 484 19.41 16.78 -11.71
CA GLY A 484 20.21 15.57 -11.53
C GLY A 484 19.56 14.49 -10.65
N PHE A 485 18.38 14.75 -10.09
CA PHE A 485 17.61 13.78 -9.31
C PHE A 485 16.48 13.19 -10.17
N ILE A 486 16.07 11.96 -9.86
CA ILE A 486 14.85 11.33 -10.39
C ILE A 486 13.79 11.24 -9.31
N HIS A 487 12.52 11.15 -9.72
CA HIS A 487 11.40 10.84 -8.83
C HIS A 487 11.34 9.34 -8.54
N VAL A 488 11.16 8.98 -7.28
CA VAL A 488 10.87 7.62 -6.81
C VAL A 488 9.50 7.61 -6.13
N PRO A 489 8.54 6.80 -6.60
CA PRO A 489 7.27 6.58 -5.90
C PRO A 489 7.53 5.89 -4.55
N GLY A 490 6.88 6.35 -3.49
CA GLY A 490 7.04 5.76 -2.16
C GLY A 490 6.48 4.34 -2.05
N ASP A 491 7.10 3.48 -1.22
CA ASP A 491 6.54 2.19 -0.82
C ASP A 491 6.08 2.22 0.66
N PRO A 492 4.77 1.99 0.95
CA PRO A 492 4.25 1.91 2.31
C PRO A 492 4.91 0.84 3.18
N LEU A 493 5.51 -0.21 2.61
CA LEU A 493 6.27 -1.23 3.35
C LEU A 493 7.44 -0.63 4.12
N TYR A 494 8.03 0.45 3.60
CA TYR A 494 9.19 1.14 4.18
C TYR A 494 8.82 2.49 4.81
N GLY A 495 7.53 2.84 4.85
CA GLY A 495 7.07 4.13 5.35
C GLY A 495 7.51 5.34 4.53
N THR A 496 8.09 5.13 3.33
CA THR A 496 8.55 6.23 2.47
C THR A 496 7.38 6.84 1.71
N SER A 497 7.24 8.17 1.76
CA SER A 497 6.47 8.92 0.77
C SER A 497 7.23 8.99 -0.57
N ASP A 498 6.64 9.59 -1.59
CA ASP A 498 7.39 10.00 -2.79
C ASP A 498 8.58 10.88 -2.41
N PHE A 499 9.73 10.60 -3.02
CA PHE A 499 10.98 11.32 -2.82
C PHE A 499 11.71 11.50 -4.16
N CYS A 500 12.68 12.40 -4.18
CA CYS A 500 13.62 12.54 -5.28
C CYS A 500 15.00 12.06 -4.83
N VAL A 501 15.72 11.32 -5.66
CA VAL A 501 17.06 10.78 -5.37
C VAL A 501 18.05 11.10 -6.47
N MET A 502 19.33 11.28 -6.15
CA MET A 502 20.38 11.46 -7.15
C MET A 502 20.40 10.32 -8.19
N LYS A 503 20.20 10.69 -9.47
CA LYS A 503 20.18 9.78 -10.62
C LYS A 503 21.49 9.03 -10.82
N TYR A 504 22.58 9.75 -10.66
CA TYR A 504 23.95 9.27 -10.67
C TYR A 504 24.50 9.33 -9.24
N GLU A 505 25.67 8.74 -9.00
CA GLU A 505 26.39 8.92 -7.73
C GLU A 505 26.69 10.41 -7.49
N ALA A 506 26.89 10.80 -6.23
CA ALA A 506 27.33 12.16 -5.92
C ALA A 506 28.71 12.46 -6.53
N LYS A 507 28.82 13.58 -7.24
CA LYS A 507 30.02 14.02 -7.96
C LYS A 507 30.40 15.44 -7.56
N CYS A 508 31.69 15.74 -7.66
CA CYS A 508 32.21 17.07 -7.38
C CYS A 508 32.12 17.95 -8.63
N ALA A 509 31.59 19.16 -8.51
CA ALA A 509 31.62 20.17 -9.58
C ALA A 509 32.11 21.51 -9.06
N LEU A 510 32.55 22.40 -9.97
CA LEU A 510 32.85 23.79 -9.62
C LEU A 510 31.55 24.56 -9.37
N THR A 511 31.56 25.54 -8.46
CA THR A 511 30.40 26.42 -8.26
C THR A 511 30.06 27.25 -9.50
N SER A 512 31.06 27.51 -10.36
CA SER A 512 30.90 28.18 -11.64
C SER A 512 30.37 27.30 -12.78
N ASP A 513 30.44 25.97 -12.65
CA ASP A 513 29.83 25.01 -13.60
C ASP A 513 29.31 23.77 -12.85
N PRO A 514 28.09 23.84 -12.26
CA PRO A 514 27.41 22.67 -11.68
C PRO A 514 27.01 21.59 -12.68
N THR A 515 27.24 21.78 -13.99
CA THR A 515 26.74 20.86 -15.02
C THR A 515 27.75 19.84 -15.49
N THR A 516 29.03 20.06 -15.15
CA THR A 516 30.15 19.20 -15.48
C THR A 516 30.82 18.70 -14.20
N GLY A 517 30.74 17.39 -13.94
CA GLY A 517 31.48 16.80 -12.84
C GLY A 517 32.98 16.75 -13.15
N ILE A 518 33.82 16.94 -12.12
CA ILE A 518 35.27 17.01 -12.26
C ILE A 518 35.86 15.60 -12.48
N GLN A 519 36.78 15.49 -13.44
CA GLN A 519 37.65 14.34 -13.65
C GLN A 519 39.10 14.80 -13.41
N PRO A 520 39.65 14.66 -12.18
CA PRO A 520 41.01 15.06 -11.89
C PRO A 520 41.98 14.12 -12.61
N ALA A 521 42.97 14.69 -13.32
CA ALA A 521 43.96 13.89 -14.03
C ALA A 521 44.83 13.04 -13.08
N HIS A 522 45.54 12.05 -13.64
CA HIS A 522 46.56 11.28 -12.93
C HIS A 522 47.54 12.23 -12.20
N ALA A 523 47.90 11.87 -10.97
CA ALA A 523 48.72 12.62 -10.01
C ALA A 523 48.14 13.95 -9.50
N ASP A 524 46.89 14.30 -9.83
CA ASP A 524 46.18 15.40 -9.18
C ASP A 524 45.85 15.05 -7.71
N ALA A 525 45.92 16.03 -6.80
CA ALA A 525 45.67 15.83 -5.37
C ALA A 525 44.23 15.34 -5.07
N CYS A 526 43.28 15.61 -5.96
CA CYS A 526 41.89 15.18 -5.91
C CYS A 526 41.61 13.93 -6.75
N SER A 527 42.59 13.39 -7.47
CA SER A 527 42.44 12.11 -8.16
C SER A 527 42.27 10.99 -7.14
N GLY A 528 41.46 9.99 -7.48
CA GLY A 528 41.27 8.80 -6.66
C GLY A 528 42.51 7.90 -6.51
N GLU A 529 43.66 8.33 -7.06
CA GLU A 529 44.89 7.55 -7.18
C GLU A 529 45.42 7.06 -5.82
N SER A 530 45.85 5.80 -5.80
CA SER A 530 46.48 5.17 -4.64
C SER A 530 47.36 4.01 -5.08
N GLY A 531 48.58 3.93 -4.56
CA GLY A 531 49.55 2.89 -4.96
C GLY A 531 50.13 3.04 -6.37
N GLY A 532 49.80 4.11 -7.10
CA GLY A 532 50.16 4.33 -8.51
C GLY A 532 49.09 3.90 -9.51
N ASP A 533 47.96 3.37 -9.04
CA ASP A 533 46.79 3.05 -9.86
C ASP A 533 45.76 4.20 -9.79
N TYR A 534 45.17 4.55 -10.93
CA TYR A 534 44.17 5.61 -11.09
C TYR A 534 42.75 5.04 -11.19
N TYR A 535 41.96 5.19 -10.13
CA TYR A 535 40.70 4.43 -9.94
C TYR A 535 39.41 5.08 -10.46
N GLY A 536 39.48 6.17 -11.22
CA GLY A 536 38.28 6.82 -11.76
C GLY A 536 37.32 7.40 -10.71
N THR A 537 37.82 7.69 -9.50
CA THR A 537 37.06 8.31 -8.41
C THR A 537 37.63 9.69 -8.03
N TYR A 538 36.82 10.52 -7.35
CA TYR A 538 37.21 11.84 -6.86
C TYR A 538 37.54 11.78 -5.36
N LYS A 539 38.77 12.11 -4.99
CA LYS A 539 39.29 11.99 -3.61
C LYS A 539 38.92 13.19 -2.76
N ASN A 540 37.82 13.08 -2.01
CA ASN A 540 37.30 14.17 -1.18
C ASN A 540 38.30 14.65 -0.11
N SER A 541 39.03 13.72 0.51
CA SER A 541 40.05 13.97 1.53
C SER A 541 41.37 14.55 1.01
N GLY A 542 41.50 14.80 -0.29
CA GLY A 542 42.66 15.46 -0.87
C GLY A 542 42.78 16.94 -0.47
N ALA A 543 44.00 17.49 -0.55
CA ALA A 543 44.27 18.87 -0.16
C ALA A 543 43.52 19.86 -1.07
N GLY A 544 42.57 20.62 -0.50
CA GLY A 544 41.68 21.53 -1.25
C GLY A 544 40.62 20.82 -2.10
N CYS A 545 40.40 19.51 -1.88
CA CYS A 545 39.54 18.69 -2.73
C CYS A 545 38.06 18.69 -2.30
N ALA A 546 37.79 18.73 -1.00
CA ALA A 546 36.46 18.76 -0.41
C ALA A 546 35.44 19.58 -1.23
N CYS A 547 34.31 18.97 -1.56
CA CYS A 547 33.29 19.48 -2.49
C CYS A 547 32.36 20.55 -1.88
N SER A 548 32.96 21.51 -1.18
CA SER A 548 32.28 22.59 -0.46
C SER A 548 32.58 23.96 -1.05
N SER A 549 31.70 24.93 -0.76
CA SER A 549 31.79 26.31 -1.25
C SER A 549 33.10 27.01 -0.85
N ALA A 550 33.73 26.59 0.25
CA ALA A 550 35.05 27.06 0.68
C ALA A 550 36.16 26.78 -0.34
N ASN A 551 36.03 25.72 -1.16
CA ASN A 551 36.95 25.38 -2.26
C ASN A 551 36.39 25.77 -3.64
N SER A 552 35.36 26.63 -3.70
CA SER A 552 34.60 26.94 -4.92
C SER A 552 34.03 25.68 -5.62
N LYS A 553 33.62 24.68 -4.82
CA LYS A 553 33.05 23.42 -5.29
C LYS A 553 31.67 23.16 -4.66
N GLN A 554 30.94 22.21 -5.22
CA GLN A 554 29.68 21.71 -4.68
C GLN A 554 29.44 20.26 -5.13
N ILE A 555 28.57 19.56 -4.41
CA ILE A 555 28.07 18.25 -4.83
C ILE A 555 26.99 18.38 -5.90
N VAL A 556 27.00 17.48 -6.88
CA VAL A 556 26.03 17.42 -7.98
C VAL A 556 25.75 15.98 -8.37
N SER A 557 24.62 15.73 -9.05
CA SER A 557 24.34 14.46 -9.73
C SER A 557 24.27 14.72 -11.24
N VAL A 558 25.33 14.35 -11.95
CA VAL A 558 25.47 14.50 -13.41
C VAL A 558 26.16 13.29 -14.01
N ALA A 559 26.06 13.08 -15.32
CA ALA A 559 26.62 11.89 -15.97
C ALA A 559 28.16 11.90 -15.98
N SER A 560 28.75 13.04 -16.36
CA SER A 560 30.20 13.28 -16.40
C SER A 560 30.80 13.49 -15.01
N GLY A 561 32.12 13.36 -14.90
CA GLY A 561 32.82 13.46 -13.61
C GLY A 561 32.88 12.16 -12.84
N PHE A 562 33.90 12.04 -12.01
CA PHE A 562 34.12 10.85 -11.19
C PHE A 562 33.28 10.89 -9.91
N PRO A 563 32.72 9.73 -9.47
CA PRO A 563 32.00 9.64 -8.20
C PRO A 563 32.93 10.06 -7.05
N ILE A 564 32.38 10.79 -6.09
CA ILE A 564 33.09 11.17 -4.86
C ILE A 564 33.41 9.90 -4.08
N ALA A 565 34.66 9.78 -3.65
CA ALA A 565 35.16 8.74 -2.79
C ALA A 565 36.14 9.31 -1.74
N TYR A 566 36.70 8.44 -0.91
CA TYR A 566 37.50 8.80 0.26
C TYR A 566 36.76 9.77 1.21
N ILE A 567 35.49 9.45 1.45
CA ILE A 567 34.52 10.23 2.22
C ILE A 567 33.90 9.36 3.32
N THR A 568 33.67 9.96 4.47
CA THR A 568 32.98 9.38 5.64
C THR A 568 31.46 9.43 5.47
N GLN A 569 30.73 8.52 6.13
CA GLN A 569 29.27 8.58 6.21
C GLN A 569 28.86 9.82 7.03
N ASP A 570 29.39 9.88 8.25
CA ASP A 570 29.22 10.93 9.26
C ASP A 570 30.48 10.86 10.16
N ASP A 571 31.24 11.96 10.22
CA ASP A 571 32.34 12.15 11.18
C ASP A 571 32.18 13.43 12.01
N GLY A 572 31.00 14.05 11.93
CA GLY A 572 30.70 15.33 12.56
C GLY A 572 31.40 16.53 11.91
N THR A 573 31.98 16.38 10.71
CA THR A 573 32.57 17.48 9.95
C THR A 573 31.76 17.83 8.71
N VAL A 574 31.83 19.10 8.30
CA VAL A 574 31.10 19.62 7.12
C VAL A 574 31.54 19.02 5.77
N ASN A 575 32.42 18.01 5.76
CA ASN A 575 32.96 17.37 4.58
C ASN A 575 32.65 15.86 4.47
N ASP A 576 31.75 15.34 5.33
CA ASP A 576 31.20 14.00 5.22
C ASP A 576 29.98 13.93 4.28
N SER A 577 29.58 12.71 3.89
CA SER A 577 28.49 12.46 2.94
C SER A 577 27.15 13.02 3.42
N LYS A 578 26.87 12.91 4.71
CA LYS A 578 25.62 13.38 5.32
C LYS A 578 25.55 14.90 5.35
N SER A 579 26.58 15.57 5.85
CA SER A 579 26.68 17.04 5.90
C SER A 579 26.61 17.66 4.50
N TYR A 580 27.16 16.99 3.48
CA TYR A 580 27.03 17.43 2.09
C TYR A 580 25.58 17.41 1.59
N CYS A 581 24.79 16.40 1.93
CA CYS A 581 23.36 16.40 1.62
C CYS A 581 22.59 17.46 2.44
N GLU A 582 22.78 17.47 3.76
CA GLU A 582 22.06 18.37 4.70
C GLU A 582 22.30 19.86 4.39
N THR A 583 23.52 20.24 4.00
CA THR A 583 23.86 21.62 3.61
C THR A 583 23.05 22.12 2.39
N ASN A 584 22.56 21.21 1.55
CA ASN A 584 21.74 21.52 0.37
C ASN A 584 20.23 21.41 0.62
N GLY A 585 19.80 21.15 1.87
CA GLY A 585 18.40 20.88 2.20
C GLY A 585 17.92 19.49 1.78
N TRP A 586 18.85 18.55 1.62
CA TRP A 586 18.62 17.14 1.30
C TRP A 586 19.03 16.28 2.50
N HIS A 587 18.88 14.97 2.41
CA HIS A 587 19.44 14.02 3.38
C HIS A 587 20.26 12.94 2.67
N LEU A 588 21.20 12.30 3.39
CA LEU A 588 21.86 11.10 2.90
C LEU A 588 20.80 10.01 2.69
N ILE A 589 20.81 9.32 1.55
CA ILE A 589 19.76 8.35 1.22
C ILE A 589 19.55 7.36 2.36
N THR A 590 18.29 7.24 2.81
CA THR A 590 17.98 6.33 3.91
C THR A 590 18.01 4.88 3.46
N ASN A 591 18.26 3.94 4.37
CA ASN A 591 18.14 2.51 3.99
C ASN A 591 16.69 2.14 3.59
N ALA A 592 15.68 2.84 4.14
CA ALA A 592 14.28 2.69 3.73
C ALA A 592 14.08 3.12 2.26
N GLU A 593 14.57 4.29 1.87
CA GLU A 593 14.54 4.77 0.48
C GLU A 593 15.34 3.89 -0.47
N TRP A 594 16.52 3.41 -0.05
CA TRP A 594 17.29 2.43 -0.83
C TRP A 594 16.44 1.18 -1.12
N MET A 595 15.79 0.63 -0.09
CA MET A 595 14.97 -0.57 -0.24
C MET A 595 13.69 -0.32 -1.03
N THR A 596 13.09 0.88 -0.96
CA THR A 596 12.01 1.31 -1.87
C THR A 596 12.47 1.26 -3.33
N ILE A 597 13.67 1.78 -3.65
CA ILE A 597 14.22 1.69 -5.01
C ILE A 597 14.50 0.22 -5.38
N ALA A 598 15.15 -0.55 -4.51
CA ALA A 598 15.50 -1.94 -4.79
C ALA A 598 14.27 -2.85 -5.01
N ARG A 599 13.20 -2.69 -4.21
CA ARG A 599 11.88 -3.35 -4.41
C ARG A 599 11.22 -2.92 -5.71
N ASN A 600 11.33 -1.65 -6.10
CA ASN A 600 10.80 -1.17 -7.38
C ASN A 600 11.57 -1.83 -8.54
N VAL A 601 12.90 -1.79 -8.47
CA VAL A 601 13.84 -2.33 -9.47
C VAL A 601 13.66 -3.83 -9.70
N GLU A 602 13.57 -4.65 -8.65
CA GLU A 602 13.40 -6.10 -8.79
C GLU A 602 12.05 -6.50 -9.40
N ARG A 603 11.01 -5.65 -9.27
CA ARG A 603 9.68 -5.90 -9.86
C ARG A 603 9.64 -5.56 -11.36
N GLN A 604 10.52 -4.69 -11.87
CA GLN A 604 10.49 -4.32 -13.29
C GLN A 604 11.22 -5.37 -14.14
N GLY A 605 10.49 -6.05 -15.02
CA GLY A 605 11.08 -7.01 -15.97
C GLY A 605 12.16 -6.41 -16.88
N ALA A 606 12.10 -5.09 -17.12
CA ALA A 606 13.14 -4.34 -17.83
C ALA A 606 14.54 -4.40 -17.17
N ASN A 607 14.64 -4.79 -15.90
CA ASN A 607 15.90 -4.96 -15.18
C ASN A 607 16.38 -6.42 -15.13
N TRP A 608 15.58 -7.37 -15.63
CA TRP A 608 15.92 -8.79 -15.73
C TRP A 608 16.36 -9.13 -17.15
N CYS A 609 17.61 -9.53 -17.29
CA CYS A 609 18.35 -9.58 -18.54
C CYS A 609 19.15 -10.90 -18.67
N ASP A 610 19.82 -11.08 -19.81
CA ASP A 610 20.95 -12.02 -19.92
C ASP A 610 22.12 -11.56 -19.02
N LEU A 611 23.10 -12.43 -18.78
CA LEU A 611 24.17 -12.23 -17.80
C LEU A 611 25.01 -10.95 -18.03
N ASN A 612 25.11 -10.51 -19.28
CA ASN A 612 25.80 -9.30 -19.73
C ASN A 612 24.87 -8.08 -19.87
N GLY A 613 23.67 -8.12 -19.26
CA GLY A 613 22.72 -7.01 -19.27
C GLY A 613 21.95 -6.80 -20.59
N ALA A 614 22.09 -7.70 -21.57
CA ALA A 614 21.36 -7.65 -22.83
C ALA A 614 20.01 -8.40 -22.78
N ASN A 615 19.18 -8.23 -23.81
CA ASN A 615 17.84 -8.85 -23.94
C ASN A 615 16.97 -8.72 -22.68
N CYS A 616 16.88 -7.53 -22.08
CA CYS A 616 16.05 -7.37 -20.88
C CYS A 616 14.53 -7.45 -21.18
N GLY A 617 13.73 -7.61 -20.13
CA GLY A 617 12.26 -7.66 -20.22
C GLY A 617 11.63 -8.93 -19.66
N PHE A 618 12.42 -9.80 -19.01
CA PHE A 618 11.96 -11.10 -18.49
C PHE A 618 11.22 -10.97 -17.15
N SER A 619 10.45 -12.00 -16.79
CA SER A 619 9.78 -12.02 -15.48
C SER A 619 10.80 -12.10 -14.34
N PRO A 620 10.56 -11.44 -13.19
CA PRO A 620 11.48 -11.49 -12.05
C PRO A 620 11.80 -12.92 -11.59
N GLY A 621 13.08 -13.21 -11.38
CA GLY A 621 13.56 -14.53 -10.96
C GLY A 621 13.47 -15.64 -12.02
N GLN A 622 13.15 -15.33 -13.28
CA GLN A 622 13.11 -16.32 -14.36
C GLN A 622 14.47 -17.04 -14.50
N SER A 623 14.41 -18.37 -14.70
CA SER A 623 15.62 -19.20 -14.85
C SER A 623 16.56 -18.69 -15.94
N SER A 624 17.87 -18.67 -15.62
CA SER A 624 18.95 -18.14 -16.46
C SER A 624 18.83 -16.65 -16.82
N LYS A 625 17.99 -15.88 -16.11
CA LYS A 625 17.89 -14.42 -16.22
C LYS A 625 18.30 -13.78 -14.90
N TYR A 626 18.94 -12.63 -15.00
CA TYR A 626 19.67 -12.01 -13.90
C TYR A 626 19.21 -10.58 -13.72
N LEU A 627 19.09 -10.13 -12.48
CA LEU A 627 18.89 -8.72 -12.17
C LEU A 627 20.17 -7.95 -12.55
N ALA A 628 20.02 -6.81 -13.23
CA ALA A 628 21.18 -5.99 -13.62
C ALA A 628 22.02 -5.59 -12.40
N ALA A 629 23.31 -5.91 -12.42
CA ALA A 629 24.21 -5.76 -11.27
C ALA A 629 25.20 -4.58 -11.37
N GLY A 630 24.96 -3.63 -12.27
CA GLY A 630 25.83 -2.47 -12.46
C GLY A 630 27.19 -2.84 -13.05
N HIS A 631 28.15 -1.92 -12.96
CA HIS A 631 29.55 -2.21 -13.23
C HIS A 631 30.18 -2.97 -12.05
N ASN A 632 30.69 -4.18 -12.28
CA ASN A 632 31.22 -5.06 -11.24
C ASN A 632 32.29 -6.07 -11.68
N ASP A 633 32.58 -6.30 -12.96
CA ASP A 633 33.47 -7.41 -13.38
C ASP A 633 34.93 -7.03 -13.64
N ASN A 634 35.32 -5.79 -13.32
CA ASN A 634 36.65 -5.24 -13.56
C ASN A 634 37.04 -5.13 -15.05
N VAL A 635 36.05 -5.00 -15.96
CA VAL A 635 36.29 -4.77 -17.38
C VAL A 635 35.57 -3.50 -17.84
N ASN A 636 36.33 -2.53 -18.34
CA ASN A 636 35.80 -1.27 -18.82
C ASN A 636 36.50 -0.76 -20.08
N ASP A 637 35.89 0.22 -20.73
CA ASP A 637 36.52 1.04 -21.77
C ASP A 637 37.52 2.00 -21.10
N PRO A 638 38.82 1.97 -21.45
CA PRO A 638 39.83 2.87 -20.86
C PRO A 638 39.52 4.37 -21.04
N ALA A 639 38.64 4.75 -21.96
CA ALA A 639 38.21 6.13 -22.14
C ALA A 639 37.06 6.55 -21.20
N ALA A 640 36.43 5.61 -20.47
CA ALA A 640 35.25 5.85 -19.63
C ALA A 640 35.57 5.96 -18.12
N GLY A 641 36.81 5.71 -17.70
CA GLY A 641 37.20 5.66 -16.29
C GLY A 641 38.62 6.15 -16.04
N GLY A 642 39.30 5.51 -15.10
CA GLY A 642 40.74 5.63 -14.90
C GLY A 642 41.51 4.54 -15.65
N ASP A 643 42.52 3.96 -15.00
CA ASP A 643 43.12 2.71 -15.48
C ASP A 643 42.04 1.60 -15.52
N GLY A 644 42.23 0.52 -16.29
CA GLY A 644 41.18 -0.47 -16.62
C GLY A 644 40.51 -1.25 -15.47
N ASN A 645 40.77 -0.87 -14.23
CA ASN A 645 40.21 -1.37 -12.96
C ASN A 645 39.72 -0.15 -12.16
N SER A 646 38.64 0.50 -12.60
CA SER A 646 38.20 1.80 -12.10
C SER A 646 36.69 2.00 -12.17
N ALA A 647 36.19 2.94 -11.37
CA ALA A 647 34.85 3.47 -11.53
C ALA A 647 34.75 4.19 -12.88
N ILE A 648 33.58 4.11 -13.51
CA ILE A 648 33.34 4.66 -14.84
C ILE A 648 32.22 5.69 -14.84
N ILE A 649 32.35 6.71 -15.69
CA ILE A 649 31.32 7.75 -15.84
C ILE A 649 30.07 7.21 -16.54
N ALA A 650 28.92 7.79 -16.20
CA ALA A 650 27.63 7.40 -16.79
C ALA A 650 27.39 8.11 -18.13
N SER A 651 26.39 7.65 -18.88
CA SER A 651 25.95 8.36 -20.10
C SER A 651 24.87 9.40 -19.78
N THR A 652 24.80 10.47 -20.57
CA THR A 652 23.64 11.38 -20.58
C THR A 652 22.42 10.78 -21.30
N ASN A 653 22.57 9.63 -21.97
CA ASN A 653 21.50 8.91 -22.64
C ASN A 653 21.26 7.56 -21.94
N ASP A 654 20.12 7.42 -21.25
CA ASP A 654 19.73 6.20 -20.52
C ASP A 654 19.60 4.96 -21.41
N SER A 655 19.42 5.14 -22.73
CA SER A 655 19.41 4.04 -23.70
C SER A 655 20.78 3.36 -23.84
N TYR A 656 21.87 4.05 -23.51
CA TYR A 656 23.23 3.51 -23.55
C TYR A 656 23.57 2.80 -22.24
N ALA A 657 22.69 1.89 -21.84
CA ALA A 657 22.69 1.20 -20.55
C ALA A 657 24.00 0.43 -20.22
N CYS A 658 24.84 0.14 -21.20
CA CYS A 658 26.14 -0.52 -21.05
C CYS A 658 27.34 0.43 -21.30
N TYR A 659 27.12 1.75 -21.28
CA TYR A 659 28.16 2.76 -21.53
C TYR A 659 29.38 2.56 -20.63
N GLY A 660 30.57 2.52 -21.24
CA GLY A 660 31.84 2.37 -20.54
C GLY A 660 32.22 0.94 -20.14
N THR A 661 31.39 -0.08 -20.40
CA THR A 661 31.71 -1.49 -20.05
C THR A 661 32.35 -2.27 -21.21
N ASP A 662 32.07 -1.88 -22.45
CA ASP A 662 32.76 -2.36 -23.66
C ASP A 662 32.76 -1.25 -24.73
N THR A 663 33.67 -1.38 -25.69
CA THR A 663 34.10 -0.42 -26.71
C THR A 663 33.00 0.12 -27.65
N GLY A 664 32.23 1.10 -27.14
CA GLY A 664 31.39 1.97 -27.96
C GLY A 664 29.93 2.07 -27.52
N ALA A 665 29.52 3.30 -27.18
CA ALA A 665 28.20 3.67 -26.66
C ALA A 665 27.02 3.07 -27.45
N THR A 666 26.46 1.97 -26.94
CA THR A 666 25.30 1.28 -27.50
C THR A 666 24.39 0.73 -26.39
N THR A 667 23.15 0.40 -26.77
CA THR A 667 22.28 -0.49 -25.98
C THR A 667 22.98 -1.83 -25.75
N CYS A 668 22.88 -2.40 -24.54
CA CYS A 668 23.49 -3.69 -24.20
C CYS A 668 23.20 -4.78 -25.24
N THR A 669 24.25 -5.43 -25.73
CA THR A 669 24.22 -6.45 -26.78
C THR A 669 24.69 -7.81 -26.26
N ASN A 670 24.46 -8.89 -26.99
CA ASN A 670 24.95 -10.23 -26.62
C ASN A 670 26.47 -10.44 -26.83
N ALA A 671 27.27 -9.37 -26.83
CA ALA A 671 28.71 -9.40 -27.06
C ALA A 671 29.50 -9.00 -25.81
N GLY A 672 30.70 -9.58 -25.66
CA GLY A 672 31.72 -9.14 -24.71
C GLY A 672 31.33 -9.23 -23.23
N ASN A 673 32.05 -8.45 -22.42
CA ASN A 673 31.84 -8.31 -20.97
C ASN A 673 30.96 -7.10 -20.66
N GLN A 674 29.94 -6.86 -21.49
CA GLN A 674 29.02 -5.74 -21.30
C GLN A 674 28.24 -5.91 -20.00
N GLN A 675 27.96 -4.81 -19.30
CA GLN A 675 27.22 -4.84 -18.04
C GLN A 675 26.16 -3.74 -18.02
N LYS A 676 24.89 -4.11 -17.76
CA LYS A 676 23.82 -3.14 -17.66
C LYS A 676 23.94 -2.34 -16.35
N ARG A 677 24.18 -1.04 -16.52
CA ARG A 677 24.37 -0.04 -15.47
C ARG A 677 23.10 0.74 -15.11
N THR A 678 22.07 0.68 -15.94
CA THR A 678 20.79 1.36 -15.65
C THR A 678 19.76 0.43 -15.02
N HIS A 679 18.96 0.98 -14.10
CA HIS A 679 17.77 0.34 -13.57
C HIS A 679 16.56 1.24 -13.83
N ALA A 680 15.55 0.68 -14.50
CA ALA A 680 14.29 1.35 -14.75
C ALA A 680 13.34 1.19 -13.55
N LEU A 681 12.60 2.25 -13.22
CA LEU A 681 11.57 2.27 -12.20
C LEU A 681 10.17 2.22 -12.83
N ALA A 682 9.16 1.84 -12.04
CA ALA A 682 7.77 1.71 -12.48
C ALA A 682 7.15 3.00 -13.07
N ASN A 683 7.65 4.18 -12.71
CA ASN A 683 7.24 5.48 -13.25
C ASN A 683 7.97 5.87 -14.55
N GLY A 684 8.86 5.02 -15.06
CA GLY A 684 9.66 5.28 -16.26
C GLY A 684 10.96 6.06 -16.02
N GLU A 685 11.23 6.51 -14.78
CA GLU A 685 12.52 7.08 -14.42
C GLU A 685 13.63 6.01 -14.44
N VAL A 686 14.87 6.46 -14.63
CA VAL A 686 16.04 5.59 -14.73
C VAL A 686 17.12 6.06 -13.77
N ILE A 687 17.56 5.16 -12.87
CA ILE A 687 18.72 5.35 -12.02
C ILE A 687 19.94 4.64 -12.62
N TRP A 688 21.12 5.24 -12.48
CA TRP A 688 22.38 4.64 -12.91
C TRP A 688 23.14 4.08 -11.71
N ASP A 689 23.82 2.95 -11.92
CA ASP A 689 24.89 2.39 -11.08
C ASP A 689 24.53 1.98 -9.65
N LEU A 690 23.24 1.98 -9.29
CA LEU A 690 22.74 1.62 -7.96
C LEU A 690 23.23 0.24 -7.46
N ALA A 691 23.36 -0.73 -8.37
CA ALA A 691 23.78 -2.09 -8.02
C ALA A 691 25.31 -2.28 -7.98
N GLY A 692 26.06 -1.38 -8.59
CA GLY A 692 27.46 -1.60 -8.94
C GLY A 692 28.06 -0.43 -9.74
N ASN A 693 29.05 0.22 -9.15
CA ASN A 693 30.13 1.04 -9.76
C ASN A 693 31.03 1.48 -8.61
N VAL A 694 30.44 2.01 -7.54
CA VAL A 694 31.01 2.20 -6.20
C VAL A 694 30.04 1.67 -5.14
N TRP A 695 30.53 1.36 -3.93
CA TRP A 695 29.66 1.24 -2.76
C TRP A 695 29.02 2.60 -2.46
N GLU A 696 27.84 2.61 -1.86
CA GLU A 696 27.11 3.81 -1.48
C GLU A 696 26.88 3.80 0.04
N TRP A 697 27.29 4.87 0.73
CA TRP A 697 26.82 5.13 2.10
C TRP A 697 25.29 5.39 2.09
N THR A 698 24.58 4.75 3.01
CA THR A 698 23.23 5.15 3.42
C THR A 698 23.27 5.84 4.78
N ASP A 699 22.17 6.39 5.30
CA ASP A 699 22.12 6.99 6.65
C ASP A 699 22.17 5.98 7.81
N ASN A 700 22.00 4.69 7.51
CA ASN A 700 21.67 3.67 8.50
C ASN A 700 22.92 3.03 9.14
N THR A 701 22.78 2.57 10.38
CA THR A 701 23.84 1.90 11.14
C THR A 701 23.29 0.72 11.96
N VAL A 702 24.20 -0.16 12.39
CA VAL A 702 23.93 -1.32 13.27
C VAL A 702 25.11 -1.51 14.23
N LEU A 703 24.87 -2.13 15.39
CA LEU A 703 25.95 -2.56 16.30
C LEU A 703 26.47 -3.93 15.87
N ARG A 704 27.78 -4.22 15.99
CA ARG A 704 28.34 -5.51 15.55
C ARG A 704 27.59 -6.73 16.10
N LYS A 705 27.27 -6.71 17.40
CA LYS A 705 26.48 -7.75 18.08
C LYS A 705 25.05 -7.96 17.55
N ASP A 706 24.54 -7.01 16.75
CA ASP A 706 23.19 -7.01 16.19
C ASP A 706 23.18 -7.38 14.69
N GLU A 707 24.36 -7.68 14.11
CA GLU A 707 24.52 -8.20 12.74
C GLU A 707 23.93 -9.63 12.57
N PRO A 708 23.63 -10.10 11.34
CA PRO A 708 22.91 -11.35 11.13
C PRO A 708 23.83 -12.57 11.23
N GLU A 709 23.34 -13.66 11.83
CA GLU A 709 24.13 -14.89 11.90
C GLU A 709 24.10 -15.71 10.60
N CYS A 710 25.27 -16.20 10.16
CA CYS A 710 25.36 -17.16 9.07
C CYS A 710 24.91 -18.56 9.48
N GLN A 711 24.58 -19.36 8.47
CA GLN A 711 24.26 -20.78 8.59
C GLN A 711 24.86 -21.58 7.43
N GLY A 712 24.90 -22.90 7.60
CA GLY A 712 25.46 -23.85 6.65
C GLY A 712 26.94 -24.17 6.90
N GLU A 713 27.47 -25.14 6.15
CA GLU A 713 28.83 -25.68 6.34
C GLU A 713 29.96 -24.68 6.07
N GLY A 714 29.66 -23.56 5.39
CA GLY A 714 30.61 -22.47 5.14
C GLY A 714 30.67 -21.40 6.23
N CYS A 715 29.84 -21.51 7.27
CA CYS A 715 29.72 -20.49 8.31
C CYS A 715 30.90 -20.52 9.30
N VAL A 716 31.54 -19.38 9.54
CA VAL A 716 32.68 -19.23 10.47
C VAL A 716 32.42 -18.17 11.53
N VAL A 717 33.08 -18.25 12.69
CA VAL A 717 33.01 -17.19 13.73
C VAL A 717 33.99 -16.07 13.37
N ASN A 718 33.65 -15.28 12.34
CA ASN A 718 34.43 -14.15 11.84
C ASN A 718 33.62 -13.29 10.86
N TRP A 719 34.25 -12.23 10.36
CA TRP A 719 33.84 -11.53 9.15
C TRP A 719 33.80 -12.48 7.95
N GLN A 720 32.69 -12.49 7.21
CA GLN A 720 32.53 -13.33 6.02
C GLN A 720 31.46 -12.82 5.06
N TRP A 721 31.44 -13.41 3.87
CA TRP A 721 30.32 -13.29 2.93
C TRP A 721 29.30 -14.40 3.14
N SER A 722 28.03 -14.04 3.12
CA SER A 722 26.91 -14.98 3.04
C SER A 722 25.95 -14.59 1.89
N ASP A 723 25.27 -15.59 1.35
CA ASP A 723 24.13 -15.36 0.46
C ASP A 723 22.83 -15.09 1.26
N PHE A 724 21.90 -14.34 0.66
CA PHE A 724 20.57 -14.11 1.25
C PHE A 724 19.66 -15.35 1.28
N ALA A 725 20.01 -16.39 0.54
CA ALA A 725 19.31 -17.67 0.45
C ALA A 725 20.29 -18.80 0.08
N VAL A 726 19.94 -20.04 0.43
CA VAL A 726 20.73 -21.24 0.11
C VAL A 726 20.94 -21.37 -1.41
N GLY A 727 22.17 -21.63 -1.87
CA GLY A 727 22.40 -22.10 -3.24
C GLY A 727 23.75 -21.75 -3.86
N SER A 728 24.19 -20.50 -3.82
CA SER A 728 25.45 -20.06 -4.46
C SER A 728 26.69 -20.05 -3.53
N LEU A 729 26.48 -20.19 -2.22
CA LEU A 729 27.49 -20.47 -1.19
C LEU A 729 26.94 -21.49 -0.18
N THR A 730 27.86 -22.10 0.55
CA THR A 730 27.58 -22.91 1.75
C THR A 730 27.43 -22.08 3.03
N SER A 731 27.64 -20.76 2.95
CA SER A 731 27.32 -19.77 4.01
C SER A 731 26.16 -18.90 3.52
N TYR A 732 25.05 -18.93 4.24
CA TYR A 732 23.82 -18.20 3.90
C TYR A 732 23.11 -17.71 5.17
N LEU A 733 22.21 -16.73 5.03
CA LEU A 733 21.42 -16.24 6.17
C LEU A 733 20.05 -16.93 6.26
N LEU A 734 19.68 -17.43 7.44
CA LEU A 734 18.26 -17.59 7.82
C LEU A 734 17.82 -16.55 8.86
N ASP A 735 18.76 -16.05 9.67
CA ASP A 735 18.54 -14.93 10.58
C ASP A 735 18.75 -13.57 9.89
N ASN A 736 18.13 -12.51 10.41
CA ASN A 736 18.23 -11.16 9.87
C ASN A 736 19.01 -10.18 10.75
N GLY A 737 19.57 -10.62 11.88
CA GLY A 737 20.14 -9.73 12.90
C GLY A 737 19.07 -9.18 13.85
N GLN A 738 19.49 -8.31 14.77
CA GLN A 738 18.66 -7.85 15.88
C GLN A 738 18.38 -6.34 15.83
N GLY A 739 17.27 -5.92 16.44
CA GLY A 739 16.88 -4.50 16.54
C GLY A 739 16.21 -3.94 15.27
N ALA A 740 15.76 -2.68 15.34
CA ALA A 740 14.91 -2.06 14.31
C ALA A 740 15.62 -1.75 12.99
N SER A 741 16.96 -1.64 12.99
CA SER A 741 17.79 -1.48 11.79
C SER A 741 17.93 -2.77 10.97
N MET A 742 17.41 -3.90 11.49
CA MET A 742 17.62 -5.24 10.97
C MET A 742 16.27 -5.97 10.83
N GLY A 743 16.15 -6.82 9.82
CA GLY A 743 14.89 -7.47 9.48
C GLY A 743 14.84 -7.88 8.01
N TYR A 744 13.97 -8.84 7.68
CA TYR A 744 13.93 -9.44 6.35
C TYR A 744 13.79 -8.38 5.24
N ASP A 745 12.73 -7.57 5.30
CA ASP A 745 12.48 -6.55 4.29
C ASP A 745 13.46 -5.38 4.32
N VAL A 746 14.20 -5.21 5.43
CA VAL A 746 15.20 -4.15 5.62
C VAL A 746 16.48 -4.44 4.83
N ILE A 747 16.84 -5.73 4.64
CA ILE A 747 18.12 -6.10 4.01
C ILE A 747 18.03 -7.05 2.80
N ARG A 748 16.94 -7.82 2.62
CA ARG A 748 16.86 -8.92 1.63
C ARG A 748 15.93 -8.64 0.43
N PRO A 749 16.08 -9.34 -0.73
CA PRO A 749 15.10 -9.37 -1.84
C PRO A 749 13.71 -9.88 -1.40
N SER A 750 12.65 -9.60 -2.16
CA SER A 750 11.28 -10.02 -1.75
C SER A 750 11.06 -11.52 -1.86
N ASN A 751 11.76 -12.19 -2.78
CA ASN A 751 11.75 -13.64 -2.88
C ASN A 751 12.89 -14.23 -2.04
N SER A 752 12.52 -15.00 -1.01
CA SER A 752 13.44 -15.62 -0.05
C SER A 752 14.29 -16.77 -0.61
N SER A 753 14.13 -17.12 -1.89
CA SER A 753 15.00 -18.07 -2.59
C SER A 753 16.09 -17.40 -3.44
N TRP A 754 16.10 -16.07 -3.57
CA TRP A 754 17.06 -15.37 -4.42
C TRP A 754 18.41 -15.15 -3.72
N ASN A 755 19.49 -15.44 -4.45
CA ASN A 755 20.87 -15.28 -4.00
C ASN A 755 21.75 -14.80 -5.18
N ALA A 756 23.09 -14.86 -5.07
CA ALA A 756 23.98 -14.40 -6.13
C ALA A 756 23.73 -15.03 -7.52
N ASN A 757 23.07 -16.20 -7.61
CA ASN A 757 22.62 -16.78 -8.89
C ASN A 757 21.57 -15.94 -9.63
N GLN A 758 20.81 -15.09 -8.94
CA GLN A 758 19.90 -14.10 -9.54
C GLN A 758 20.54 -12.71 -9.64
N ARG A 759 21.82 -12.55 -9.25
CA ARG A 759 22.55 -11.26 -9.18
C ARG A 759 21.88 -10.20 -8.30
N VAL A 760 21.17 -10.61 -7.25
CA VAL A 760 20.60 -9.70 -6.24
C VAL A 760 21.68 -9.10 -5.31
N GLY A 761 22.84 -9.75 -5.19
CA GLY A 761 23.94 -9.35 -4.33
C GLY A 761 24.17 -10.30 -3.15
N ARG A 762 25.15 -9.95 -2.30
CA ARG A 762 25.53 -10.69 -1.09
C ARG A 762 25.70 -9.76 0.11
N ILE A 763 25.79 -10.33 1.30
CA ILE A 763 26.05 -9.61 2.53
C ILE A 763 27.42 -9.95 3.13
N TYR A 764 28.19 -8.94 3.52
CA TYR A 764 29.41 -9.08 4.32
C TYR A 764 29.19 -8.58 5.74
N HIS A 765 29.37 -9.46 6.72
CA HIS A 765 28.96 -9.26 8.11
C HIS A 765 29.85 -10.06 9.07
N TYR A 766 29.77 -9.74 10.36
CA TYR A 766 30.41 -10.48 11.44
C TYR A 766 29.45 -11.50 12.08
N SER A 767 29.64 -12.79 11.79
CA SER A 767 28.81 -13.82 12.40
C SER A 767 29.43 -14.35 13.69
N ASN A 768 28.76 -14.14 14.82
CA ASN A 768 29.11 -14.79 16.08
C ASN A 768 27.90 -14.78 17.06
N PRO A 769 27.30 -15.95 17.38
CA PRO A 769 26.12 -16.06 18.26
C PRO A 769 26.37 -15.71 19.73
N SER A 770 27.57 -15.26 20.07
CA SER A 770 27.95 -14.80 21.41
C SER A 770 28.74 -13.50 21.35
N ASP A 771 28.57 -12.70 20.29
CA ASP A 771 29.14 -11.37 20.23
C ASP A 771 28.47 -10.41 21.22
N THR A 772 29.26 -9.51 21.78
CA THR A 772 28.81 -8.47 22.71
C THR A 772 29.35 -7.10 22.33
N ASP A 773 30.03 -6.98 21.18
CA ASP A 773 30.69 -5.75 20.75
C ASP A 773 29.68 -4.73 20.23
N THR A 774 29.76 -3.52 20.78
CA THR A 774 28.87 -2.40 20.48
C THR A 774 29.51 -1.39 19.52
N THR A 775 30.51 -1.79 18.73
CA THR A 775 31.04 -0.98 17.64
C THR A 775 29.92 -0.74 16.61
N VAL A 776 29.72 0.53 16.26
CA VAL A 776 28.72 0.95 15.26
C VAL A 776 29.32 0.80 13.87
N TYR A 777 28.66 0.00 13.04
CA TYR A 777 28.97 -0.16 11.63
C TYR A 777 27.90 0.47 10.75
N ALA A 778 28.34 1.04 9.64
CA ALA A 778 27.52 1.78 8.71
C ALA A 778 27.07 0.91 7.53
N PHE A 779 25.86 1.15 7.03
CA PHE A 779 25.29 0.41 5.90
C PHE A 779 25.88 0.89 4.57
N LEU A 780 26.65 0.01 3.92
CA LEU A 780 27.18 0.17 2.58
C LEU A 780 26.40 -0.69 1.58
N ARG A 781 25.78 -0.06 0.58
CA ARG A 781 24.94 -0.73 -0.42
C ARG A 781 25.53 -0.67 -1.84
N GLY A 782 25.05 -1.55 -2.73
CA GLY A 782 25.54 -1.63 -4.11
C GLY A 782 26.81 -2.48 -4.20
N ALA A 783 27.83 -2.02 -4.92
CA ALA A 783 29.16 -2.64 -4.97
C ALA A 783 30.13 -1.79 -5.82
N PRO A 784 31.46 -1.97 -5.69
CA PRO A 784 32.40 -1.33 -6.58
C PRO A 784 32.67 -2.20 -7.82
N TRP A 785 33.27 -1.55 -8.81
CA TRP A 785 33.55 -2.04 -10.17
C TRP A 785 34.21 -3.43 -10.34
N ASN A 786 34.67 -4.10 -9.27
CA ASN A 786 35.39 -5.37 -9.32
C ASN A 786 34.83 -6.50 -8.40
N TYR A 787 33.57 -6.42 -7.96
CA TYR A 787 32.96 -7.37 -7.02
C TYR A 787 32.09 -8.47 -7.65
N GLY A 788 32.01 -8.58 -8.98
CA GLY A 788 31.39 -9.70 -9.71
C GLY A 788 30.00 -10.11 -9.20
N SER A 789 29.88 -11.34 -8.70
CA SER A 789 28.62 -11.90 -8.18
C SER A 789 28.27 -11.47 -6.75
N TYR A 790 29.16 -10.74 -6.05
CA TYR A 790 28.83 -10.11 -4.76
C TYR A 790 28.00 -8.83 -4.96
N ALA A 791 28.07 -8.20 -6.14
CA ALA A 791 27.32 -7.01 -6.52
C ALA A 791 25.82 -7.27 -6.79
N GLY A 792 24.99 -6.24 -6.59
CA GLY A 792 23.54 -6.26 -6.80
C GLY A 792 22.82 -5.20 -5.96
N VAL A 793 21.57 -4.86 -6.29
CA VAL A 793 20.82 -3.80 -5.58
C VAL A 793 20.50 -4.12 -4.12
N PHE A 794 20.58 -5.39 -3.70
CA PHE A 794 20.42 -5.79 -2.29
C PHE A 794 21.75 -6.03 -1.57
N ALA A 795 22.88 -6.01 -2.28
CA ALA A 795 24.19 -6.21 -1.65
C ALA A 795 24.43 -5.20 -0.52
N LEU A 796 25.04 -5.69 0.57
CA LEU A 796 25.20 -4.96 1.83
C LEU A 796 26.54 -5.33 2.46
N THR A 797 27.27 -4.36 3.02
CA THR A 797 28.41 -4.67 3.89
C THR A 797 28.34 -3.85 5.17
N LEU A 798 28.72 -4.48 6.29
CA LEU A 798 28.51 -4.00 7.65
C LEU A 798 29.83 -3.96 8.45
N TYR A 799 30.95 -3.62 7.80
CA TYR A 799 32.31 -3.78 8.39
C TYR A 799 33.10 -2.48 8.55
N LEU A 800 32.55 -1.34 8.11
CA LEU A 800 33.20 -0.03 8.20
C LEU A 800 32.41 0.92 9.09
N THR A 801 33.11 1.60 9.98
CA THR A 801 32.51 2.59 10.89
C THR A 801 32.14 3.87 10.13
N PRO A 802 31.15 4.65 10.61
CA PRO A 802 30.72 5.90 9.97
C PRO A 802 31.87 6.85 9.59
N GLY A 803 32.89 6.96 10.46
CA GLY A 803 34.06 7.81 10.28
C GLY A 803 35.18 7.25 9.38
N TYR A 804 34.94 6.21 8.57
CA TYR A 804 35.97 5.65 7.68
C TYR A 804 36.01 6.34 6.30
N SER A 805 37.07 7.10 6.04
CA SER A 805 37.33 7.79 4.75
C SER A 805 38.44 7.15 3.90
N GLY A 806 38.94 5.97 4.27
CA GLY A 806 40.08 5.34 3.60
C GLY A 806 39.78 4.69 2.23
N SER A 807 38.51 4.55 1.86
CA SER A 807 38.13 3.82 0.64
C SER A 807 38.13 4.66 -0.62
N LYS A 808 38.78 4.11 -1.66
CA LYS A 808 38.76 4.62 -3.03
C LYS A 808 37.47 4.34 -3.80
N SER A 809 36.56 3.55 -3.23
CA SER A 809 35.40 2.96 -3.93
C SER A 809 34.11 2.97 -3.10
N ILE A 810 33.98 3.95 -2.19
CA ILE A 810 32.75 4.24 -1.44
C ILE A 810 32.38 5.69 -1.71
N GLY A 811 31.20 5.91 -2.31
CA GLY A 811 30.54 7.20 -2.48
C GLY A 811 29.24 7.28 -1.69
N PHE A 812 28.31 8.09 -2.17
CA PHE A 812 26.99 8.30 -1.56
C PHE A 812 25.98 8.91 -2.55
N ARG A 813 24.71 8.91 -2.15
CA ARG A 813 23.62 9.66 -2.82
C ARG A 813 22.82 10.45 -1.82
N CYS A 814 22.37 11.63 -2.25
CA CYS A 814 21.36 12.39 -1.52
C CYS A 814 19.95 12.07 -2.00
N ALA A 815 18.99 12.14 -1.09
CA ALA A 815 17.56 12.12 -1.35
C ALA A 815 16.89 13.38 -0.78
N VAL A 816 15.69 13.70 -1.23
CA VAL A 816 14.88 14.82 -0.71
C VAL A 816 13.39 14.45 -0.76
N PRO A 817 12.61 14.71 0.31
CA PRO A 817 11.18 14.43 0.31
C PRO A 817 10.44 15.31 -0.72
N VAL A 818 9.41 14.76 -1.36
CA VAL A 818 8.52 15.55 -2.21
C VAL A 818 7.47 16.22 -1.33
N ASN A 819 7.67 17.51 -1.05
CA ASN A 819 6.64 18.33 -0.42
C ASN A 819 5.40 18.39 -1.32
N LYS A 820 4.23 18.03 -0.77
CA LYS A 820 2.92 18.09 -1.44
C LYS A 820 2.38 19.51 -1.54
#